data_AF-A0AAN8GI33-F1
#
_entry.id   AF-A0AAN8GI33-F1
#
_cell.length_a   1.000
_cell.length_b   1.000
_cell.length_c   1.000
_cell.angle_alpha   90.00
_cell.angle_beta   90.00
_cell.angle_gamma   90.00
#
_symmetry.space_group_name_H-M   'P 1'
#
loop_
_entity.id
_entity.type
_entity.pdbx_description
1 polymer ?
#
loop_
_entity_poly.entity_id
_entity_poly.type
_entity_poly.pdbx_seq_one_letter_code
_entity_poly.pdbx_strand_id
1 'polypeptide(L)'
;MGCGGSTPTREDRAGYDNQNGGYTDPYPDPYYPEENNKVQKGLTDYIPDGAVEYVDDILSERGYEDERAPIPQPRPQPPKIVEKDKFTSDSVDYKPTTVGTYEAYRDFRHSGEPFDDEDRPSVAPGELWVDEGFTLYDAIKGRDNEGLEWKRPFEFCESPVLYSDGTTRFDIGQGSAGTCWFLSMVASVSEKTELLKRVIPDDSYRFNTDQYDGIFYAKFWRFGQWDNVFIDDFLPVIYGDQLWGAKSATDKNEMWVALLEKSFARLFGAYNEVYGGQPGDAYLALTGGVVERIDFDENMIRPEKLFQRVKNSLQSSSLVSCVVPEEYDEVMGLIGGHAYSLNGTAMVQTGNGENVRLVRVRNPWGHTEWNGAWSDGSAEWQQLPSGTVENPIKDDGEFWMALEDFLQYFSQLTICSITPDIDCDGSGDCLSHVMYIYGEWKGETAAGFPNRVNNPRYIFTVSDDGMTCDGMVPIVIQVIQRTIRRKADRFSIRCDLYQVSGEKMASVPSCVLEMQGGEDETNVYSPEIQTTHRHHVKPGKYAVIPSCIEPGQEKEFLVRIFSVSPLQDVREMSRSAVIMSCEQEKVLQYNGQELKLDRCMTIFGEWRQGINAGGQVSNRETFSTNPQFYFTVPNSGELEPVVFHVMQEQDDNKSPVGLRLFPYNGSVSLPVDVDYMYHVYESCPQHIDGQQGKFVVTWDLDVKYVLPAGEYIALIHMDKPTDEAKYALLIKSKHDLNITAYQAG
;
A
#
# COMPACT_ATOMS: atom_id res chain seq x y z
N MET A 1 -24.58 16.49 -56.66
CA MET A 1 -24.45 17.96 -56.57
C MET A 1 -23.59 18.24 -55.34
N GLY A 2 -22.40 18.84 -55.36
CA GLY A 2 -21.52 19.34 -56.41
C GLY A 2 -20.07 19.34 -55.86
N CYS A 3 -19.10 19.38 -56.77
CA CYS A 3 -17.68 19.11 -56.59
C CYS A 3 -16.84 20.23 -55.95
N GLY A 4 -15.62 19.88 -55.53
CA GLY A 4 -14.44 20.75 -55.41
C GLY A 4 -13.58 20.37 -54.19
N GLY A 5 -12.27 20.12 -54.23
CA GLY A 5 -11.26 20.32 -55.26
C GLY A 5 -9.96 20.82 -54.61
N SER A 6 -8.95 19.94 -54.56
CA SER A 6 -7.48 20.20 -54.60
C SER A 6 -6.77 21.18 -53.65
N THR A 7 -5.73 20.62 -53.01
CA THR A 7 -4.52 21.19 -52.36
C THR A 7 -3.77 22.29 -53.12
N PRO A 8 -2.89 23.05 -52.44
CA PRO A 8 -1.45 22.94 -52.75
C PRO A 8 -0.46 23.11 -51.57
N THR A 9 0.79 22.70 -51.82
CA THR A 9 2.02 22.77 -51.01
C THR A 9 2.82 24.08 -51.20
N ARG A 10 3.62 24.51 -50.20
CA ARG A 10 5.07 24.86 -50.30
C ARG A 10 5.74 25.50 -49.05
N GLU A 11 6.85 24.89 -48.63
CA GLU A 11 8.21 25.40 -48.27
C GLU A 11 8.46 26.63 -47.36
N ASP A 12 9.21 26.35 -46.28
CA ASP A 12 10.41 27.00 -45.69
C ASP A 12 10.45 28.48 -45.23
N ARG A 13 10.75 28.67 -43.92
CA ARG A 13 11.93 29.42 -43.41
C ARG A 13 12.12 29.32 -41.88
N ALA A 14 13.39 29.26 -41.49
CA ALA A 14 13.96 29.03 -40.15
C ALA A 14 13.91 30.22 -39.17
N GLY A 15 14.08 29.93 -37.87
CA GLY A 15 14.47 30.89 -36.83
C GLY A 15 14.47 30.29 -35.41
N TYR A 16 15.66 30.22 -34.80
CA TYR A 16 15.98 29.81 -33.42
C TYR A 16 15.13 30.53 -32.33
N ASP A 17 14.78 29.85 -31.23
CA ASP A 17 15.46 30.04 -29.92
C ASP A 17 15.00 29.06 -28.83
N ASN A 18 15.94 28.72 -27.95
CA ASN A 18 15.80 27.88 -26.75
C ASN A 18 14.80 28.47 -25.74
N GLN A 19 14.01 27.62 -25.08
CA GLN A 19 13.71 27.73 -23.64
C GLN A 19 13.02 26.48 -23.07
N ASN A 20 13.70 25.86 -22.10
CA ASN A 20 13.25 24.98 -21.02
C ASN A 20 11.75 24.63 -20.96
N GLY A 21 11.40 23.43 -21.42
CA GLY A 21 10.15 22.76 -21.05
C GLY A 21 10.36 21.94 -19.79
N GLY A 22 10.09 22.52 -18.62
CA GLY A 22 9.87 21.75 -17.40
C GLY A 22 8.60 20.91 -17.57
N TYR A 23 8.67 19.63 -17.22
CA TYR A 23 7.49 18.78 -17.07
C TYR A 23 6.61 19.39 -15.98
N THR A 24 5.46 19.94 -16.37
CA THR A 24 4.37 20.27 -15.45
C THR A 24 3.49 19.04 -15.29
N ASP A 25 3.46 18.54 -14.07
CA ASP A 25 2.60 17.48 -13.53
C ASP A 25 1.10 17.82 -13.70
N PRO A 26 0.24 16.89 -14.16
CA PRO A 26 -1.20 17.09 -14.24
C PRO A 26 -1.96 16.49 -13.06
N TYR A 27 -1.60 16.77 -11.80
CA TYR A 27 -2.47 16.47 -10.64
C TYR A 27 -2.37 17.55 -9.55
N PRO A 28 -3.47 18.25 -9.21
CA PRO A 28 -3.49 19.12 -8.05
C PRO A 28 -3.63 18.30 -6.76
N ASP A 29 -2.73 18.58 -5.81
CA ASP A 29 -2.72 18.13 -4.41
C ASP A 29 -4.01 18.55 -3.66
N PRO A 30 -4.81 17.63 -3.10
CA PRO A 30 -6.03 17.96 -2.38
C PRO A 30 -5.82 18.09 -0.86
N TYR A 31 -4.79 18.81 -0.39
CA TYR A 31 -4.65 19.12 1.04
C TYR A 31 -4.14 20.53 1.35
N TYR A 32 -4.81 21.56 0.81
CA TYR A 32 -4.82 22.90 1.42
C TYR A 32 -6.15 23.61 1.11
N PRO A 33 -6.99 23.95 2.12
CA PRO A 33 -8.11 24.84 1.88
C PRO A 33 -7.58 26.27 1.75
N GLU A 34 -7.55 26.81 0.53
CA GLU A 34 -7.45 28.25 0.32
C GLU A 34 -8.70 28.93 0.89
N GLU A 35 -8.49 29.91 1.76
CA GLU A 35 -9.53 30.77 2.32
C GLU A 35 -10.37 31.42 1.21
N ASN A 36 -11.63 31.01 1.07
CA ASN A 36 -12.62 31.79 0.35
C ASN A 36 -13.88 31.98 1.19
N ASN A 37 -13.91 33.13 1.84
CA ASN A 37 -15.11 33.80 2.32
C ASN A 37 -16.19 33.85 1.22
N LYS A 38 -17.28 33.08 1.38
CA LYS A 38 -18.67 33.57 1.29
C LYS A 38 -19.70 32.43 1.36
N VAL A 39 -20.79 32.76 2.06
CA VAL A 39 -22.12 32.12 2.11
C VAL A 39 -22.31 31.02 3.17
N GLN A 40 -22.25 31.43 4.45
CA GLN A 40 -23.21 30.92 5.43
C GLN A 40 -24.55 31.63 5.21
N LYS A 41 -25.62 30.86 4.96
CA LYS A 41 -26.98 31.36 5.07
C LYS A 41 -27.88 30.25 5.58
N GLY A 42 -28.31 30.38 6.83
CA GLY A 42 -29.44 29.63 7.37
C GLY A 42 -29.22 29.15 8.79
N LEU A 43 -29.54 30.02 9.77
CA LEU A 43 -30.18 29.74 11.07
C LEU A 43 -29.66 30.73 12.12
N THR A 44 -30.24 31.94 12.13
CA THR A 44 -30.29 32.80 13.32
C THR A 44 -31.56 33.62 13.22
N ASP A 45 -32.50 33.34 14.13
CA ASP A 45 -33.62 34.22 14.44
C ASP A 45 -33.58 34.46 15.95
N TYR A 46 -33.75 35.75 16.31
CA TYR A 46 -33.86 36.36 17.64
C TYR A 46 -32.57 36.61 18.46
N ILE A 47 -32.15 37.88 18.48
CA ILE A 47 -32.13 38.81 19.66
C ILE A 47 -31.82 40.25 19.13
N PRO A 48 -32.39 41.33 19.72
CA PRO A 48 -32.57 42.61 19.05
C PRO A 48 -31.38 43.57 19.12
N ASP A 49 -31.37 44.48 18.14
CA ASP A 49 -30.42 45.57 17.89
C ASP A 49 -30.06 46.44 19.11
N GLY A 50 -28.76 46.68 19.28
CA GLY A 50 -28.24 47.72 20.16
C GLY A 50 -26.71 47.79 20.20
N ALA A 51 -26.18 48.79 19.49
CA ALA A 51 -24.83 49.39 19.62
C ALA A 51 -23.67 48.75 18.83
N VAL A 52 -23.47 49.34 17.65
CA VAL A 52 -22.17 49.54 16.99
C VAL A 52 -21.37 50.56 17.80
N GLU A 53 -20.10 50.27 18.17
CA GLU A 53 -18.95 51.20 18.06
C GLU A 53 -17.61 50.69 18.65
N TYR A 54 -16.54 50.95 17.87
CA TYR A 54 -15.09 51.09 18.18
C TYR A 54 -14.20 49.90 18.58
N VAL A 55 -13.28 49.60 17.65
CA VAL A 55 -11.94 49.00 17.83
C VAL A 55 -10.95 50.17 18.00
N ASP A 56 -9.85 49.92 18.72
CA ASP A 56 -8.66 50.75 18.96
C ASP A 56 -8.67 51.59 20.24
N ASP A 57 -8.50 50.92 21.38
CA ASP A 57 -7.54 51.33 22.41
C ASP A 57 -7.32 50.20 23.42
N ILE A 58 -6.17 50.20 24.10
CA ILE A 58 -5.67 49.20 25.08
C ILE A 58 -4.72 48.14 24.47
N LEU A 59 -3.71 48.61 23.74
CA LEU A 59 -2.36 48.03 23.80
C LEU A 59 -1.42 49.02 24.52
N SER A 60 -1.70 49.30 25.78
CA SER A 60 -0.70 49.73 26.75
C SER A 60 -1.25 49.51 28.16
N GLU A 61 -0.38 49.10 29.07
CA GLU A 61 -0.67 48.78 30.48
C GLU A 61 -1.21 47.38 30.77
N ARG A 62 -0.28 46.40 30.84
CA ARG A 62 -0.11 45.53 32.01
C ARG A 62 1.19 44.74 31.87
N GLY A 63 2.19 45.14 32.66
CA GLY A 63 3.38 44.33 32.89
C GLY A 63 2.96 43.06 33.63
N TYR A 64 3.48 41.92 33.17
CA TYR A 64 3.52 40.69 33.95
C TYR A 64 4.99 40.31 34.13
N GLU A 65 5.38 40.29 35.39
CA GLU A 65 6.67 39.84 35.88
C GLU A 65 6.80 38.32 35.71
N ASP A 66 8.04 37.93 35.41
CA ASP A 66 8.56 36.58 35.23
C ASP A 66 8.49 35.76 36.53
N GLU A 67 7.41 35.00 36.72
CA GLU A 67 7.39 33.87 37.65
C GLU A 67 7.62 32.57 36.88
N ARG A 68 8.84 32.02 37.06
CA ARG A 68 9.28 30.73 36.54
C ARG A 68 8.26 29.63 36.88
N ALA A 69 7.46 29.23 35.90
CA ALA A 69 6.69 28.00 35.97
C ALA A 69 7.65 26.80 36.20
N PRO A 70 7.29 25.84 37.06
CA PRO A 70 8.10 24.65 37.27
C PRO A 70 8.24 23.87 35.95
N ILE A 71 9.45 23.44 35.66
CA ILE A 71 9.83 22.64 34.50
C ILE A 71 8.90 21.40 34.44
N PRO A 72 8.15 21.17 33.35
CA PRO A 72 7.37 19.95 33.19
C PRO A 72 8.31 18.75 33.27
N GLN A 73 7.93 17.75 34.06
CA GLN A 73 8.61 16.46 34.15
C GLN A 73 8.82 15.87 32.74
N PRO A 74 9.88 15.06 32.50
CA PRO A 74 10.15 14.51 31.18
C PRO A 74 8.94 13.69 30.70
N ARG A 75 8.49 13.96 29.47
CA ARG A 75 7.55 13.10 28.72
C ARG A 75 7.99 11.62 28.83
N PRO A 76 7.05 10.65 28.83
CA PRO A 76 7.41 9.24 28.72
C PRO A 76 8.37 9.09 27.54
N GLN A 77 9.56 8.52 27.81
CA GLN A 77 10.54 8.27 26.77
C GLN A 77 9.89 7.41 25.68
N PRO A 78 10.19 7.64 24.39
CA PRO A 78 9.81 6.67 23.37
C PRO A 78 10.28 5.29 23.82
N PRO A 79 9.47 4.23 23.64
CA PRO A 79 9.89 2.88 23.99
C PRO A 79 11.26 2.67 23.36
N LYS A 80 12.25 2.36 24.20
CA LYS A 80 13.61 2.06 23.75
C LYS A 80 13.48 1.05 22.61
N ILE A 81 14.25 1.23 21.53
CA ILE A 81 14.54 0.15 20.58
C ILE A 81 14.82 -1.06 21.45
N VAL A 82 13.93 -2.05 21.40
CA VAL A 82 13.99 -3.20 22.31
C VAL A 82 15.39 -3.78 22.11
N GLU A 83 16.18 -3.76 23.18
CA GLU A 83 17.50 -4.35 23.19
C GLU A 83 17.36 -5.78 22.67
N LYS A 84 18.22 -6.18 21.73
CA LYS A 84 18.21 -7.47 21.02
C LYS A 84 18.17 -8.71 21.95
N ASP A 85 18.29 -8.54 23.26
CA ASP A 85 18.59 -9.58 24.24
C ASP A 85 17.47 -9.85 25.28
N LYS A 86 16.24 -9.37 25.07
CA LYS A 86 15.11 -9.66 25.99
C LYS A 86 13.97 -10.46 25.37
N PHE A 87 14.25 -11.60 24.75
CA PHE A 87 13.21 -12.61 24.49
C PHE A 87 13.78 -14.02 24.65
N THR A 88 13.79 -14.49 25.90
CA THR A 88 13.91 -15.92 26.21
C THR A 88 12.69 -16.31 27.05
N SER A 89 11.63 -16.76 26.39
CA SER A 89 10.64 -17.62 27.02
C SER A 89 10.06 -18.59 25.99
N ASP A 90 10.08 -19.86 26.38
CA ASP A 90 9.75 -21.03 25.59
C ASP A 90 8.27 -21.06 25.18
N SER A 91 7.90 -20.73 23.92
CA SER A 91 6.70 -21.30 23.23
C SER A 91 6.40 -20.83 21.78
N VAL A 92 7.26 -20.10 21.07
CA VAL A 92 7.16 -19.91 19.60
C VAL A 92 8.58 -19.87 19.06
N ASP A 93 8.94 -20.74 18.12
CA ASP A 93 10.31 -20.87 17.61
C ASP A 93 10.71 -19.65 16.76
N TYR A 94 11.06 -18.54 17.41
CA TYR A 94 11.71 -17.40 16.77
C TYR A 94 13.12 -17.80 16.35
N LYS A 95 13.37 -17.96 15.06
CA LYS A 95 14.72 -18.19 14.54
C LYS A 95 15.35 -16.86 14.17
N PRO A 96 16.43 -16.42 14.87
CA PRO A 96 17.18 -15.27 14.42
C PRO A 96 17.79 -15.58 13.05
N THR A 97 17.36 -14.86 12.03
CA THR A 97 18.02 -14.88 10.72
C THR A 97 19.24 -13.95 10.76
N THR A 98 20.14 -14.09 9.78
CA THR A 98 21.33 -13.25 9.62
C THR A 98 21.03 -11.75 9.43
N VAL A 99 19.75 -11.39 9.26
CA VAL A 99 19.31 -10.04 8.86
C VAL A 99 18.43 -9.37 9.90
N GLY A 100 18.39 -9.91 11.12
CA GLY A 100 17.60 -9.34 12.22
C GLY A 100 16.09 -9.45 12.01
N THR A 101 15.66 -10.33 11.08
CA THR A 101 14.25 -10.56 10.76
C THR A 101 13.73 -11.74 11.57
N TYR A 102 12.48 -11.61 12.05
CA TYR A 102 11.83 -12.64 12.83
C TYR A 102 11.06 -13.53 11.86
N GLU A 103 11.54 -14.75 11.63
CA GLU A 103 10.64 -15.81 11.16
C GLU A 103 9.80 -16.21 12.37
N ALA A 104 8.60 -15.65 12.47
CA ALA A 104 7.63 -16.06 13.47
C ALA A 104 6.51 -16.81 12.75
N TYR A 105 6.43 -18.13 12.96
CA TYR A 105 5.16 -18.83 12.77
C TYR A 105 4.22 -18.33 13.87
N ARG A 106 3.52 -17.23 13.59
CA ARG A 106 2.51 -16.70 14.50
C ARG A 106 1.19 -16.70 13.77
N ASP A 107 0.39 -17.70 14.06
CA ASP A 107 -1.00 -17.64 13.72
C ASP A 107 -1.68 -16.66 14.68
N PHE A 108 -1.80 -15.40 14.25
CA PHE A 108 -2.47 -14.33 15.00
C PHE A 108 -3.94 -14.67 15.33
N ARG A 109 -4.47 -15.78 14.79
CA ARG A 109 -5.77 -16.32 15.18
C ARG A 109 -5.77 -17.05 16.54
N HIS A 110 -4.64 -17.65 16.94
CA HIS A 110 -4.63 -18.65 18.02
C HIS A 110 -3.92 -18.20 19.30
N SER A 111 -3.05 -17.19 19.26
CA SER A 111 -2.37 -16.68 20.45
C SER A 111 -2.83 -15.26 20.75
N GLY A 112 -3.89 -15.11 21.55
CA GLY A 112 -3.88 -13.99 22.49
C GLY A 112 -2.73 -14.27 23.44
N GLU A 113 -1.66 -13.48 23.39
CA GLU A 113 -0.63 -13.54 24.43
C GLU A 113 -1.38 -13.48 25.78
N PRO A 114 -1.17 -14.46 26.68
CA PRO A 114 -1.79 -14.41 27.99
C PRO A 114 -1.45 -13.06 28.61
N PHE A 115 -2.46 -12.41 29.18
CA PHE A 115 -2.28 -11.13 29.84
C PHE A 115 -1.25 -11.30 30.97
N ASP A 116 -0.16 -10.54 30.88
CA ASP A 116 0.79 -10.45 31.98
C ASP A 116 0.24 -9.44 32.99
N ASP A 117 -0.28 -9.96 34.11
CA ASP A 117 -0.78 -9.15 35.22
C ASP A 117 0.28 -8.18 35.77
N GLU A 118 1.59 -8.42 35.51
CA GLU A 118 2.67 -7.51 35.96
C GLU A 118 2.61 -6.12 35.31
N ASP A 119 2.03 -5.99 34.11
CA ASP A 119 1.90 -4.70 33.42
C ASP A 119 0.67 -3.88 33.88
N ARG A 120 -0.26 -4.49 34.62
CA ARG A 120 -1.47 -3.79 35.10
C ARG A 120 -1.09 -2.76 36.18
N PRO A 121 -1.59 -1.51 36.11
CA PRO A 121 -1.39 -0.55 37.17
C PRO A 121 -1.85 -1.07 38.53
N SER A 122 -1.01 -0.95 39.55
CA SER A 122 -1.34 -1.36 40.91
C SER A 122 -2.17 -0.29 41.64
N VAL A 123 -3.20 -0.70 42.36
CA VAL A 123 -4.06 0.19 43.14
C VAL A 123 -4.04 -0.20 44.61
N ALA A 124 -4.01 0.79 45.51
CA ALA A 124 -4.11 0.51 46.93
C ALA A 124 -5.50 -0.01 47.30
N PRO A 125 -5.65 -0.87 48.34
CA PRO A 125 -6.95 -1.39 48.72
C PRO A 125 -7.97 -0.28 49.05
N GLY A 126 -9.11 -0.28 48.35
CA GLY A 126 -10.18 0.68 48.53
C GLY A 126 -10.03 2.00 47.75
N GLU A 127 -8.96 2.15 46.98
CA GLU A 127 -8.79 3.26 46.04
C GLU A 127 -9.17 2.84 44.61
N LEU A 128 -9.43 3.82 43.75
CA LEU A 128 -9.65 3.61 42.32
C LEU A 128 -8.50 4.25 41.54
N TRP A 129 -8.01 3.56 40.53
CA TRP A 129 -6.93 4.07 39.68
C TRP A 129 -7.36 5.31 38.92
N VAL A 130 -6.41 6.23 38.74
CA VAL A 130 -6.56 7.43 37.93
C VAL A 130 -5.39 7.48 36.96
N ASP A 131 -5.69 7.66 35.68
CA ASP A 131 -4.71 7.85 34.64
C ASP A 131 -4.24 9.31 34.66
N GLU A 132 -3.25 9.60 35.50
CA GLU A 132 -2.65 10.93 35.59
C GLU A 132 -2.04 11.41 34.27
N GLY A 133 -1.79 10.51 33.31
CA GLY A 133 -1.30 10.83 31.98
C GLY A 133 -2.38 11.18 30.96
N PHE A 134 -3.66 11.12 31.34
CA PHE A 134 -4.79 11.38 30.45
C PHE A 134 -6.00 11.97 31.18
N THR A 135 -5.80 13.18 31.70
CA THR A 135 -6.86 13.94 32.35
C THR A 135 -7.90 14.42 31.33
N LEU A 136 -9.06 14.92 31.78
CA LEU A 136 -10.04 15.55 30.88
C LEU A 136 -9.42 16.67 30.01
N TYR A 137 -8.50 17.44 30.59
CA TYR A 137 -7.79 18.50 29.87
C TYR A 137 -6.93 17.94 28.72
N ASP A 138 -6.23 16.82 28.98
CA ASP A 138 -5.42 16.15 27.96
C ASP A 138 -6.33 15.49 26.90
N ALA A 139 -7.38 14.81 27.33
CA ALA A 139 -8.31 14.07 26.48
C ALA A 139 -9.04 14.96 25.47
N ILE A 140 -9.48 16.16 25.89
CA ILE A 140 -10.26 17.10 25.06
C ILE A 140 -9.37 18.20 24.45
N LYS A 141 -8.04 18.09 24.59
CA LYS A 141 -7.09 19.07 24.05
C LYS A 141 -7.37 19.38 22.58
N GLY A 142 -7.54 20.68 22.27
CA GLY A 142 -7.84 21.16 20.92
C GLY A 142 -9.33 21.17 20.56
N ARG A 143 -10.23 20.92 21.52
CA ARG A 143 -11.68 21.12 21.39
C ARG A 143 -12.22 22.01 22.51
N ASP A 144 -13.42 22.52 22.28
CA ASP A 144 -14.20 23.19 23.32
C ASP A 144 -14.56 22.19 24.43
N ASN A 145 -14.39 22.62 25.68
CA ASN A 145 -14.67 21.83 26.88
C ASN A 145 -15.78 22.43 27.73
N GLU A 146 -16.48 23.47 27.25
CA GLU A 146 -17.59 24.07 27.97
C GLU A 146 -18.68 23.02 28.26
N GLY A 147 -18.99 22.83 29.55
CA GLY A 147 -20.02 21.92 30.01
C GLY A 147 -19.63 20.44 30.08
N LEU A 148 -18.38 20.08 29.78
CA LEU A 148 -17.87 18.71 29.95
C LEU A 148 -17.39 18.45 31.38
N GLU A 149 -17.81 17.31 31.92
CA GLU A 149 -17.43 16.80 33.23
C GLU A 149 -16.78 15.41 33.06
N TRP A 150 -15.80 15.10 33.91
CA TRP A 150 -15.12 13.80 33.94
C TRP A 150 -15.76 12.95 35.03
N LYS A 151 -16.55 11.94 34.64
CA LYS A 151 -17.33 11.12 35.58
C LYS A 151 -17.10 9.64 35.37
N ARG A 152 -17.05 8.86 36.46
CA ARG A 152 -17.09 7.41 36.42
C ARG A 152 -18.50 6.92 36.14
N PRO A 153 -18.67 5.68 35.62
CA PRO A 153 -19.99 5.18 35.21
C PRO A 153 -21.05 5.26 36.31
N PHE A 154 -20.70 4.95 37.57
CA PHE A 154 -21.64 4.98 38.69
C PHE A 154 -22.15 6.39 39.07
N GLU A 155 -21.52 7.45 38.55
CA GLU A 155 -21.91 8.84 38.85
C GLU A 155 -23.02 9.35 37.92
N PHE A 156 -23.23 8.71 36.77
CA PHE A 156 -24.23 9.12 35.77
C PHE A 156 -25.13 7.97 35.28
N CYS A 157 -24.82 6.73 35.65
CA CYS A 157 -25.56 5.53 35.23
C CYS A 157 -25.96 4.68 36.44
N GLU A 158 -27.20 4.16 36.44
CA GLU A 158 -27.80 3.46 37.57
C GLU A 158 -27.20 2.07 37.81
N SER A 159 -26.85 1.33 36.76
CA SER A 159 -26.35 -0.04 36.87
C SER A 159 -25.35 -0.35 35.76
N PRO A 160 -24.17 0.30 35.76
CA PRO A 160 -23.24 0.18 34.65
C PRO A 160 -22.76 -1.27 34.49
N VAL A 161 -22.55 -1.69 33.27
CA VAL A 161 -22.00 -3.00 32.92
C VAL A 161 -21.01 -2.85 31.77
N LEU A 162 -20.08 -3.80 31.63
CA LEU A 162 -19.24 -3.83 30.43
C LEU A 162 -20.09 -4.19 29.21
N TYR A 163 -20.83 -5.30 29.32
CA TYR A 163 -21.72 -5.85 28.30
C TYR A 163 -23.07 -6.16 28.94
N SER A 164 -24.15 -5.78 28.27
CA SER A 164 -25.54 -5.99 28.72
C SER A 164 -26.11 -7.33 28.24
N ASP A 165 -25.97 -7.62 26.94
CA ASP A 165 -26.37 -8.89 26.30
C ASP A 165 -25.35 -9.31 25.23
N GLY A 166 -24.09 -9.41 25.66
CA GLY A 166 -22.95 -9.68 24.77
C GLY A 166 -22.53 -8.44 23.99
N THR A 167 -22.05 -8.64 22.78
CA THR A 167 -21.56 -7.56 21.92
C THR A 167 -22.27 -7.65 20.59
N THR A 168 -22.95 -6.58 20.23
CA THR A 168 -23.66 -6.48 18.97
C THR A 168 -23.20 -5.24 18.22
N ARG A 169 -23.21 -5.36 16.89
CA ARG A 169 -23.01 -4.22 15.99
C ARG A 169 -24.04 -3.10 16.15
N PHE A 170 -25.17 -3.36 16.80
CA PHE A 170 -26.22 -2.38 17.07
C PHE A 170 -25.91 -1.55 18.32
N ASP A 171 -24.96 -1.98 19.14
CA ASP A 171 -24.57 -1.23 20.33
C ASP A 171 -23.78 0.02 19.94
N ILE A 172 -23.22 0.11 18.74
CA ILE A 172 -22.35 1.23 18.36
C ILE A 172 -23.14 2.52 18.12
N GLY A 173 -23.15 3.40 19.11
CA GLY A 173 -23.67 4.77 19.01
C GLY A 173 -22.55 5.80 18.89
N GLN A 174 -22.55 6.57 17.80
CA GLN A 174 -21.60 7.66 17.60
C GLN A 174 -21.90 8.86 18.52
N GLY A 175 -20.84 9.46 19.07
CA GLY A 175 -20.89 10.73 19.78
C GLY A 175 -20.24 11.88 19.00
N SER A 176 -19.89 12.95 19.72
CA SER A 176 -19.35 14.19 19.14
C SER A 176 -17.83 14.17 18.90
N ALA A 177 -17.16 13.04 19.15
CA ALA A 177 -15.72 12.91 18.98
C ALA A 177 -15.26 12.87 17.49
N GLY A 178 -16.16 12.55 16.56
CA GLY A 178 -15.88 12.42 15.12
C GLY A 178 -14.95 11.26 14.77
N THR A 179 -15.21 10.12 15.42
CA THR A 179 -14.51 8.83 15.32
C THR A 179 -15.31 7.81 14.50
N CYS A 180 -16.27 8.25 13.68
CA CYS A 180 -17.14 7.40 12.86
C CYS A 180 -16.34 6.32 12.11
N TRP A 181 -15.24 6.71 11.46
CA TRP A 181 -14.33 5.82 10.75
C TRP A 181 -13.82 4.65 11.60
N PHE A 182 -13.57 4.86 12.90
CA PHE A 182 -13.15 3.82 13.83
C PHE A 182 -14.34 3.00 14.33
N LEU A 183 -15.41 3.67 14.76
CA LEU A 183 -16.62 3.04 15.29
C LEU A 183 -17.31 2.12 14.27
N SER A 184 -17.32 2.49 12.98
CA SER A 184 -17.82 1.63 11.91
C SER A 184 -17.03 0.31 11.84
N MET A 185 -15.71 0.36 12.01
CA MET A 185 -14.88 -0.86 12.00
C MET A 185 -15.06 -1.66 13.27
N VAL A 186 -15.23 -1.01 14.42
CA VAL A 186 -15.60 -1.67 15.68
C VAL A 186 -16.91 -2.43 15.52
N ALA A 187 -17.91 -1.85 14.86
CA ALA A 187 -19.17 -2.53 14.56
C ALA A 187 -18.93 -3.82 13.75
N SER A 188 -18.13 -3.75 12.67
CA SER A 188 -17.80 -4.93 11.85
C SER A 188 -16.96 -5.98 12.61
N VAL A 189 -16.04 -5.55 13.48
CA VAL A 189 -15.24 -6.46 14.32
C VAL A 189 -16.10 -7.12 15.41
N SER A 190 -17.08 -6.39 15.97
CA SER A 190 -17.96 -6.88 17.05
C SER A 190 -18.85 -8.06 16.64
N GLU A 191 -19.16 -8.18 15.35
CA GLU A 191 -19.86 -9.34 14.80
C GLU A 191 -19.03 -10.64 14.90
N LYS A 192 -17.70 -10.51 15.05
CA LYS A 192 -16.76 -11.61 15.22
C LYS A 192 -16.24 -11.62 16.66
N THR A 193 -17.00 -12.25 17.55
CA THR A 193 -16.73 -12.30 19.00
C THR A 193 -15.26 -12.62 19.34
N GLU A 194 -14.64 -13.56 18.63
CA GLU A 194 -13.24 -13.94 18.87
C GLU A 194 -12.23 -12.84 18.49
N LEU A 195 -12.54 -11.98 17.52
CA LEU A 195 -11.71 -10.82 17.21
C LEU A 195 -11.91 -9.73 18.26
N LEU A 196 -13.15 -9.46 18.66
CA LEU A 196 -13.43 -8.45 19.66
C LEU A 196 -12.80 -8.82 21.01
N LYS A 197 -12.82 -10.10 21.42
CA LYS A 197 -12.14 -10.59 22.63
C LYS A 197 -10.62 -10.40 22.63
N ARG A 198 -9.99 -10.24 21.47
CA ARG A 198 -8.57 -9.86 21.41
C ARG A 198 -8.36 -8.40 21.75
N VAL A 199 -9.29 -7.54 21.34
CA VAL A 199 -9.26 -6.10 21.60
C VAL A 199 -9.73 -5.79 23.01
N ILE A 200 -10.81 -6.41 23.47
CA ILE A 200 -11.37 -6.28 24.81
C ILE A 200 -11.44 -7.67 25.45
N PRO A 201 -10.36 -8.11 26.12
CA PRO A 201 -10.32 -9.39 26.82
C PRO A 201 -11.39 -9.52 27.91
N ASP A 202 -11.73 -10.75 28.29
CA ASP A 202 -12.77 -11.02 29.29
C ASP A 202 -12.43 -10.45 30.68
N ASP A 203 -11.15 -10.22 30.98
CA ASP A 203 -10.64 -9.61 32.21
C ASP A 203 -10.31 -8.10 32.07
N SER A 204 -10.71 -7.48 30.95
CA SER A 204 -10.50 -6.06 30.65
C SER A 204 -11.05 -5.12 31.71
N TYR A 205 -12.16 -5.48 32.33
CA TYR A 205 -12.88 -4.64 33.27
C TYR A 205 -13.50 -5.46 34.41
N ARG A 206 -13.19 -5.08 35.65
CA ARG A 206 -13.64 -5.79 36.86
C ARG A 206 -14.87 -5.15 37.51
N PHE A 207 -15.71 -4.48 36.71
CA PHE A 207 -16.86 -3.74 37.20
C PHE A 207 -17.90 -4.64 37.89
N ASN A 208 -18.60 -4.11 38.91
CA ASN A 208 -19.55 -4.86 39.75
C ASN A 208 -18.97 -6.11 40.44
N THR A 209 -17.65 -6.15 40.66
CA THR A 209 -16.98 -7.19 41.46
C THR A 209 -16.30 -6.57 42.68
N ASP A 210 -15.98 -7.38 43.70
CA ASP A 210 -15.16 -6.95 44.84
C ASP A 210 -13.73 -6.54 44.43
N GLN A 211 -13.35 -6.76 43.17
CA GLN A 211 -12.05 -6.44 42.57
C GLN A 211 -12.11 -5.19 41.68
N TYR A 212 -13.21 -4.43 41.71
CA TYR A 212 -13.31 -3.18 40.97
C TYR A 212 -12.25 -2.18 41.44
N ASP A 213 -11.37 -1.81 40.52
CA ASP A 213 -10.21 -0.94 40.73
C ASP A 213 -10.25 0.32 39.85
N GLY A 214 -11.33 0.52 39.10
CA GLY A 214 -11.51 1.66 38.19
C GLY A 214 -10.65 1.60 36.93
N ILE A 215 -10.03 0.46 36.61
CA ILE A 215 -9.15 0.27 35.45
C ILE A 215 -9.89 -0.55 34.37
N PHE A 216 -9.94 0.00 33.17
CA PHE A 216 -10.25 -0.71 31.92
C PHE A 216 -8.97 -0.84 31.09
N TYR A 217 -8.84 -1.93 30.32
CA TYR A 217 -7.81 -2.00 29.29
C TYR A 217 -8.31 -2.63 28.00
N ALA A 218 -7.75 -2.15 26.89
CA ALA A 218 -7.94 -2.74 25.56
C ALA A 218 -6.58 -3.03 24.93
N LYS A 219 -6.55 -3.94 23.96
CA LYS A 219 -5.35 -4.26 23.17
C LYS A 219 -5.50 -3.72 21.76
N PHE A 220 -4.48 -3.01 21.27
CA PHE A 220 -4.42 -2.56 19.88
C PHE A 220 -3.15 -3.08 19.22
N TRP A 221 -3.30 -3.59 17.99
CA TRP A 221 -2.16 -4.03 17.20
C TRP A 221 -1.42 -2.82 16.63
N ARG A 222 -0.12 -2.73 16.88
CA ARG A 222 0.77 -1.73 16.27
C ARG A 222 2.10 -2.36 15.91
N PHE A 223 2.49 -2.20 14.65
CA PHE A 223 3.85 -2.48 14.19
C PHE A 223 4.38 -3.87 14.58
N GLY A 224 3.55 -4.91 14.43
CA GLY A 224 3.93 -6.30 14.68
C GLY A 224 3.53 -6.86 16.04
N GLN A 225 3.08 -6.01 16.98
CA GLN A 225 2.77 -6.40 18.35
C GLN A 225 1.41 -5.88 18.81
N TRP A 226 0.88 -6.49 19.87
CA TRP A 226 -0.33 -6.01 20.55
C TRP A 226 0.10 -5.19 21.77
N ASP A 227 -0.32 -3.93 21.82
CA ASP A 227 -0.06 -3.04 22.94
C ASP A 227 -1.26 -3.03 23.88
N ASN A 228 -1.03 -3.28 25.17
CA ASN A 228 -2.03 -3.10 26.22
C ASN A 228 -2.18 -1.61 26.55
N VAL A 229 -3.39 -1.08 26.42
CA VAL A 229 -3.71 0.33 26.73
C VAL A 229 -4.64 0.38 27.93
N PHE A 230 -4.07 0.76 29.07
CA PHE A 230 -4.80 0.97 30.31
C PHE A 230 -5.37 2.39 30.37
N ILE A 231 -6.62 2.50 30.80
CA ILE A 231 -7.31 3.75 31.12
C ILE A 231 -8.07 3.61 32.42
N ASP A 232 -8.24 4.72 33.14
CA ASP A 232 -9.28 4.78 34.15
C ASP A 232 -10.67 4.79 33.46
N ASP A 233 -11.72 4.49 34.21
CA ASP A 233 -13.08 4.45 33.67
C ASP A 233 -13.82 5.79 33.67
N PHE A 234 -13.14 6.92 33.94
CA PHE A 234 -13.78 8.22 33.77
C PHE A 234 -14.13 8.47 32.30
N LEU A 235 -15.31 9.00 32.03
CA LEU A 235 -15.77 9.32 30.68
C LEU A 235 -16.18 10.78 30.60
N PRO A 236 -16.07 11.41 29.40
CA PRO A 236 -16.53 12.78 29.20
C PRO A 236 -18.06 12.79 29.13
N VAL A 237 -18.68 13.49 30.06
CA VAL A 237 -20.13 13.63 30.19
C VAL A 237 -20.51 15.09 30.00
N ILE A 238 -21.56 15.35 29.22
CA ILE A 238 -22.10 16.68 28.93
C ILE A 238 -23.54 16.77 29.43
N TYR A 239 -23.99 17.97 29.79
CA TYR A 239 -25.37 18.25 30.17
C TYR A 239 -25.93 17.36 31.28
N GLY A 240 -25.09 16.99 32.27
CA GLY A 240 -25.49 16.17 33.42
C GLY A 240 -25.03 14.73 33.31
N ASP A 241 -25.78 13.90 32.58
CA ASP A 241 -25.62 12.44 32.52
C ASP A 241 -25.43 11.87 31.10
N GLN A 242 -25.28 12.72 30.08
CA GLN A 242 -25.11 12.29 28.70
C GLN A 242 -23.63 12.12 28.32
N LEU A 243 -23.24 10.94 27.83
CA LEU A 243 -21.90 10.74 27.24
C LEU A 243 -21.69 11.65 26.03
N TRP A 244 -20.54 12.35 26.01
CA TRP A 244 -20.12 13.20 24.89
C TRP A 244 -19.54 12.39 23.72
N GLY A 245 -18.76 11.36 24.05
CA GLY A 245 -18.18 10.44 23.08
C GLY A 245 -19.14 9.33 22.64
N ALA A 246 -18.57 8.26 22.11
CA ALA A 246 -19.31 7.06 21.74
C ALA A 246 -20.02 6.45 22.95
N LYS A 247 -21.13 5.76 22.69
CA LYS A 247 -22.00 5.17 23.70
C LYS A 247 -22.70 3.93 23.15
N SER A 248 -23.26 3.11 24.03
CA SER A 248 -24.18 2.08 23.57
C SER A 248 -25.48 2.71 23.05
N ALA A 249 -25.91 2.33 21.84
CA ALA A 249 -27.18 2.76 21.25
C ALA A 249 -28.37 1.92 21.72
N THR A 250 -28.11 0.73 22.27
CA THR A 250 -29.11 -0.27 22.67
C THR A 250 -29.37 -0.26 24.18
N ASP A 251 -28.34 -0.02 25.01
CA ASP A 251 -28.47 0.07 26.46
C ASP A 251 -27.59 1.18 27.06
N LYS A 252 -28.23 2.18 27.69
CA LYS A 252 -27.52 3.29 28.37
C LYS A 252 -26.56 2.84 29.48
N ASN A 253 -26.73 1.61 30.00
CA ASN A 253 -25.87 1.07 31.06
C ASN A 253 -24.60 0.40 30.55
N GLU A 254 -24.50 0.17 29.25
CA GLU A 254 -23.40 -0.55 28.63
C GLU A 254 -22.24 0.38 28.26
N MET A 255 -21.03 0.04 28.73
CA MET A 255 -19.88 0.97 28.72
C MET A 255 -18.77 0.61 27.74
N TRP A 256 -18.77 -0.60 27.15
CA TRP A 256 -17.63 -1.08 26.34
C TRP A 256 -17.30 -0.16 25.16
N VAL A 257 -18.31 0.40 24.47
CA VAL A 257 -18.11 1.29 23.32
C VAL A 257 -17.37 2.57 23.73
N ALA A 258 -17.82 3.19 24.84
CA ALA A 258 -17.25 4.43 25.36
C ALA A 258 -15.82 4.21 25.87
N LEU A 259 -15.59 3.12 26.62
CA LEU A 259 -14.28 2.76 27.15
C LEU A 259 -13.30 2.38 26.03
N LEU A 260 -13.76 1.66 25.00
CA LEU A 260 -12.93 1.33 23.84
C LEU A 260 -12.51 2.60 23.08
N GLU A 261 -13.45 3.50 22.78
CA GLU A 261 -13.14 4.78 22.13
C GLU A 261 -12.14 5.61 22.95
N LYS A 262 -12.35 5.70 24.28
CA LYS A 262 -11.42 6.38 25.18
C LYS A 262 -10.03 5.76 25.15
N SER A 263 -9.94 4.43 25.19
CA SER A 263 -8.63 3.73 25.14
C SER A 263 -7.91 3.99 23.81
N PHE A 264 -8.64 4.08 22.71
CA PHE A 264 -8.07 4.44 21.41
C PHE A 264 -7.61 5.90 21.37
N ALA A 265 -8.38 6.83 21.93
CA ALA A 265 -7.97 8.22 22.09
C ALA A 265 -6.73 8.35 22.99
N ARG A 266 -6.66 7.58 24.08
CA ARG A 266 -5.51 7.50 24.99
C ARG A 266 -4.24 7.02 24.31
N LEU A 267 -4.36 6.02 23.42
CA LEU A 267 -3.25 5.47 22.65
C LEU A 267 -2.56 6.53 21.80
N PHE A 268 -3.33 7.47 21.23
CA PHE A 268 -2.82 8.54 20.38
C PHE A 268 -2.68 9.90 21.08
N GLY A 269 -3.16 10.02 22.32
CA GLY A 269 -2.91 11.14 23.22
C GLY A 269 -4.05 12.13 23.41
N ALA A 270 -5.11 12.12 22.59
CA ALA A 270 -6.34 12.91 22.78
C ALA A 270 -7.46 12.45 21.83
N TYR A 271 -8.72 12.80 22.12
CA TYR A 271 -9.85 12.60 21.21
C TYR A 271 -9.66 13.37 19.89
N ASN A 272 -9.05 14.55 19.93
CA ASN A 272 -8.74 15.31 18.72
C ASN A 272 -7.69 14.62 17.83
N GLU A 273 -6.78 13.83 18.40
CA GLU A 273 -5.79 13.06 17.64
C GLU A 273 -6.42 11.92 16.86
N VAL A 274 -7.59 11.41 17.28
CA VAL A 274 -8.37 10.35 16.61
C VAL A 274 -9.56 10.88 15.79
N TYR A 275 -9.79 12.19 15.77
CA TYR A 275 -10.78 12.84 14.89
C TYR A 275 -10.43 12.66 13.41
N GLY A 276 -11.35 12.10 12.64
CA GLY A 276 -11.21 11.81 11.20
C GLY A 276 -10.14 10.76 10.92
N GLY A 277 -10.36 9.83 10.00
CA GLY A 277 -9.38 8.79 9.70
C GLY A 277 -9.84 7.82 8.63
N GLN A 278 -9.01 6.83 8.36
CA GLN A 278 -9.22 5.86 7.27
C GLN A 278 -9.59 4.50 7.84
N PRO A 279 -10.60 3.79 7.28
CA PRO A 279 -11.01 2.46 7.72
C PRO A 279 -9.84 1.48 7.89
N GLY A 280 -8.84 1.58 7.00
CA GLY A 280 -7.68 0.70 7.03
C GLY A 280 -6.82 0.81 8.29
N ASP A 281 -6.67 2.02 8.84
CA ASP A 281 -5.91 2.23 10.08
C ASP A 281 -6.62 1.59 11.28
N ALA A 282 -7.95 1.67 11.32
CA ALA A 282 -8.77 1.11 12.40
C ALA A 282 -8.77 -0.42 12.31
N TYR A 283 -8.93 -0.97 11.11
CA TYR A 283 -8.82 -2.40 10.89
C TYR A 283 -7.47 -2.95 11.30
N LEU A 284 -6.37 -2.28 10.92
CA LEU A 284 -5.03 -2.68 11.32
C LEU A 284 -4.89 -2.69 12.84
N ALA A 285 -5.35 -1.65 13.53
CA ALA A 285 -5.29 -1.54 14.98
C ALA A 285 -6.17 -2.57 15.72
N LEU A 286 -7.36 -2.87 15.19
CA LEU A 286 -8.32 -3.78 15.83
C LEU A 286 -8.02 -5.26 15.55
N THR A 287 -7.27 -5.58 14.50
CA THR A 287 -7.15 -6.97 14.04
C THR A 287 -5.72 -7.44 13.81
N GLY A 288 -4.78 -6.52 13.54
CA GLY A 288 -3.46 -6.86 13.02
C GLY A 288 -3.47 -7.50 11.63
N GLY A 289 -4.63 -7.52 10.95
CA GLY A 289 -4.85 -8.17 9.67
C GLY A 289 -4.17 -7.47 8.50
N VAL A 290 -4.38 -8.03 7.32
CA VAL A 290 -3.92 -7.50 6.03
C VAL A 290 -5.01 -6.60 5.46
N VAL A 291 -4.64 -5.36 5.14
CA VAL A 291 -5.59 -4.32 4.75
C VAL A 291 -5.30 -3.87 3.33
N GLU A 292 -6.29 -3.98 2.48
CA GLU A 292 -6.22 -3.56 1.07
C GLU A 292 -7.22 -2.45 0.83
N ARG A 293 -6.73 -1.34 0.26
CA ARG A 293 -7.53 -0.21 -0.18
C ARG A 293 -7.66 -0.28 -1.70
N ILE A 294 -8.89 -0.14 -2.19
CA ILE A 294 -9.22 -0.10 -3.61
C ILE A 294 -9.98 1.19 -3.85
N ASP A 295 -9.35 2.14 -4.52
CA ASP A 295 -9.95 3.42 -4.91
C ASP A 295 -10.69 3.27 -6.24
N PHE A 296 -11.87 3.87 -6.34
CA PHE A 296 -12.74 3.78 -7.51
C PHE A 296 -12.41 4.89 -8.50
N ASP A 297 -11.40 4.63 -9.34
CA ASP A 297 -11.16 5.44 -10.54
C ASP A 297 -11.89 4.77 -11.73
N GLU A 298 -12.76 5.54 -12.40
CA GLU A 298 -13.58 5.11 -13.54
C GLU A 298 -12.74 4.48 -14.68
N ASN A 299 -11.46 4.86 -14.82
CA ASN A 299 -10.59 4.35 -15.88
C ASN A 299 -9.87 3.06 -15.51
N MET A 300 -9.89 2.67 -14.23
CA MET A 300 -9.00 1.64 -13.67
C MET A 300 -9.74 0.38 -13.20
N ILE A 301 -11.03 0.49 -12.87
CA ILE A 301 -11.77 -0.64 -12.32
C ILE A 301 -12.54 -1.42 -13.39
N ARG A 302 -12.35 -2.74 -13.39
CA ARG A 302 -13.24 -3.67 -14.09
C ARG A 302 -14.31 -4.17 -13.11
N PRO A 303 -15.60 -3.82 -13.27
CA PRO A 303 -16.66 -4.18 -12.32
C PRO A 303 -16.75 -5.68 -12.04
N GLU A 304 -16.53 -6.53 -13.05
CA GLU A 304 -16.53 -7.99 -12.89
C GLU A 304 -15.43 -8.47 -11.93
N LYS A 305 -14.21 -7.92 -12.08
CA LYS A 305 -13.08 -8.27 -11.22
C LYS A 305 -13.30 -7.79 -9.79
N LEU A 306 -13.80 -6.56 -9.62
CA LEU A 306 -14.10 -6.01 -8.29
C LEU A 306 -15.18 -6.85 -7.60
N PHE A 307 -16.28 -7.15 -8.29
CA PHE A 307 -17.35 -7.96 -7.72
C PHE A 307 -16.86 -9.34 -7.27
N GLN A 308 -16.06 -10.00 -8.10
CA GLN A 308 -15.48 -11.30 -7.76
C GLN A 308 -14.53 -11.17 -6.55
N ARG A 309 -13.73 -10.11 -6.49
CA ARG A 309 -12.83 -9.83 -5.37
C ARG A 309 -13.59 -9.62 -4.06
N VAL A 310 -14.65 -8.81 -4.07
CA VAL A 310 -15.50 -8.57 -2.89
C VAL A 310 -16.19 -9.85 -2.47
N LYS A 311 -16.78 -10.60 -3.41
CA LYS A 311 -17.43 -11.88 -3.14
C LYS A 311 -16.47 -12.87 -2.46
N ASN A 312 -15.28 -13.07 -3.01
CA ASN A 312 -14.28 -13.99 -2.46
C ASN A 312 -13.79 -13.53 -1.08
N SER A 313 -13.63 -12.22 -0.89
CA SER A 313 -13.25 -11.63 0.40
C SER A 313 -14.32 -11.88 1.48
N LEU A 314 -15.61 -11.74 1.15
CA LEU A 314 -16.69 -12.05 2.09
C LEU A 314 -16.78 -13.55 2.40
N GLN A 315 -16.61 -14.41 1.39
CA GLN A 315 -16.63 -15.88 1.55
C GLN A 315 -15.48 -16.37 2.44
N SER A 316 -14.30 -15.77 2.32
CA SER A 316 -13.13 -16.02 3.20
C SER A 316 -13.24 -15.33 4.56
N SER A 317 -14.41 -14.79 4.92
CA SER A 317 -14.64 -14.09 6.19
C SER A 317 -13.73 -12.87 6.42
N SER A 318 -13.36 -12.15 5.36
CA SER A 318 -12.76 -10.82 5.48
C SER A 318 -13.82 -9.79 5.93
N LEU A 319 -13.37 -8.69 6.51
CA LEU A 319 -14.21 -7.53 6.81
C LEU A 319 -14.10 -6.55 5.64
N VAL A 320 -15.22 -6.00 5.18
CA VAL A 320 -15.23 -5.11 4.02
C VAL A 320 -15.98 -3.82 4.36
N SER A 321 -15.37 -2.70 4.04
CA SER A 321 -15.94 -1.37 4.25
C SER A 321 -15.83 -0.52 3.01
N CYS A 322 -16.66 0.50 2.93
CA CYS A 322 -16.71 1.45 1.82
C CYS A 322 -16.99 2.85 2.35
N VAL A 323 -16.66 3.87 1.57
CA VAL A 323 -16.83 5.27 1.96
C VAL A 323 -17.63 6.01 0.90
N VAL A 324 -18.60 6.78 1.37
CA VAL A 324 -19.35 7.74 0.55
C VAL A 324 -18.66 9.10 0.69
N PRO A 325 -18.20 9.73 -0.40
CA PRO A 325 -17.66 11.09 -0.40
C PRO A 325 -18.63 12.13 0.17
N GLU A 326 -18.09 13.23 0.72
CA GLU A 326 -18.90 14.34 1.25
C GLU A 326 -19.84 14.97 0.21
N GLU A 327 -19.48 14.94 -1.09
CA GLU A 327 -20.30 15.49 -2.17
C GLU A 327 -21.64 14.77 -2.38
N TYR A 328 -21.77 13.53 -1.86
CA TYR A 328 -22.99 12.74 -1.91
C TYR A 328 -23.74 12.71 -0.57
N ASP A 329 -23.47 13.67 0.33
CA ASP A 329 -24.22 13.78 1.57
C ASP A 329 -25.72 14.05 1.31
N GLU A 330 -26.57 13.27 1.99
CA GLU A 330 -28.02 13.19 1.83
C GLU A 330 -28.51 12.84 0.41
N VAL A 331 -27.60 12.49 -0.52
CA VAL A 331 -27.96 12.10 -1.89
C VAL A 331 -28.46 10.66 -1.90
N MET A 332 -29.68 10.45 -2.39
CA MET A 332 -30.32 9.13 -2.48
C MET A 332 -30.39 8.41 -1.11
N GLY A 333 -30.40 9.16 0.00
CA GLY A 333 -30.42 8.61 1.36
C GLY A 333 -29.05 8.17 1.91
N LEU A 334 -27.96 8.39 1.18
CA LEU A 334 -26.60 8.14 1.66
C LEU A 334 -26.12 9.31 2.53
N ILE A 335 -25.18 9.03 3.44
CA ILE A 335 -24.51 10.02 4.28
C ILE A 335 -23.08 10.17 3.75
N GLY A 336 -22.70 11.41 3.44
CA GLY A 336 -21.40 11.74 2.90
C GLY A 336 -20.33 11.87 3.98
N GLY A 337 -19.06 11.69 3.61
CA GLY A 337 -17.93 11.72 4.54
C GLY A 337 -17.97 10.58 5.57
N HIS A 338 -18.69 9.50 5.26
CA HIS A 338 -19.02 8.45 6.22
C HIS A 338 -18.67 7.05 5.71
N ALA A 339 -18.33 6.18 6.67
CA ALA A 339 -17.89 4.82 6.39
C ALA A 339 -19.03 3.82 6.65
N TYR A 340 -19.29 2.99 5.65
CA TYR A 340 -20.26 1.91 5.64
C TYR A 340 -19.54 0.55 5.64
N SER A 341 -20.25 -0.51 6.02
CA SER A 341 -19.77 -1.89 5.87
C SER A 341 -20.46 -2.59 4.70
N LEU A 342 -19.73 -3.41 3.95
CA LEU A 342 -20.27 -4.25 2.89
C LEU A 342 -20.26 -5.70 3.40
N ASN A 343 -21.43 -6.34 3.41
CA ASN A 343 -21.62 -7.63 4.09
C ASN A 343 -22.37 -8.67 3.25
N GLY A 344 -22.54 -8.44 1.95
CA GLY A 344 -23.18 -9.38 1.05
C GLY A 344 -22.97 -9.06 -0.41
N THR A 345 -23.04 -10.10 -1.23
CA THR A 345 -23.04 -10.00 -2.70
C THR A 345 -24.06 -10.99 -3.25
N ALA A 346 -24.80 -10.60 -4.29
CA ALA A 346 -25.71 -11.50 -5.00
C ALA A 346 -25.63 -11.26 -6.51
N MET A 347 -25.78 -12.31 -7.29
CA MET A 347 -25.98 -12.21 -8.74
C MET A 347 -27.42 -12.61 -9.01
N VAL A 348 -28.21 -11.69 -9.54
CA VAL A 348 -29.63 -11.93 -9.84
C VAL A 348 -29.87 -11.81 -11.33
N GLN A 349 -30.84 -12.57 -11.83
CA GLN A 349 -31.30 -12.43 -13.21
C GLN A 349 -32.72 -11.84 -13.19
N THR A 350 -32.89 -10.67 -13.78
CA THR A 350 -34.18 -9.97 -13.86
C THR A 350 -35.12 -10.68 -14.83
N GLY A 351 -36.43 -10.33 -14.78
CA GLY A 351 -37.45 -10.97 -15.61
C GLY A 351 -37.27 -10.80 -17.13
N ASN A 352 -36.46 -9.83 -17.57
CA ASN A 352 -36.05 -9.61 -18.96
C ASN A 352 -34.77 -10.39 -19.36
N GLY A 353 -34.17 -11.15 -18.44
CA GLY A 353 -32.99 -11.98 -18.67
C GLY A 353 -31.64 -11.29 -18.42
N GLU A 354 -31.62 -10.05 -17.94
CA GLU A 354 -30.40 -9.31 -17.63
C GLU A 354 -29.80 -9.78 -16.30
N ASN A 355 -28.46 -9.89 -16.25
CA ASN A 355 -27.75 -10.24 -15.01
C ASN A 355 -27.35 -8.96 -14.29
N VAL A 356 -27.74 -8.85 -13.01
CA VAL A 356 -27.43 -7.71 -12.15
C VAL A 356 -26.59 -8.18 -10.98
N ARG A 357 -25.51 -7.45 -10.71
CA ARG A 357 -24.63 -7.64 -9.56
C ARG A 357 -25.12 -6.74 -8.43
N LEU A 358 -25.51 -7.35 -7.32
CA LEU A 358 -25.97 -6.64 -6.13
C LEU A 358 -24.92 -6.73 -5.03
N VAL A 359 -24.72 -5.61 -4.34
CA VAL A 359 -23.94 -5.52 -3.10
C VAL A 359 -24.87 -5.14 -1.96
N ARG A 360 -24.64 -5.73 -0.78
CA ARG A 360 -25.36 -5.39 0.45
C ARG A 360 -24.48 -4.52 1.32
N VAL A 361 -24.95 -3.31 1.58
CA VAL A 361 -24.24 -2.25 2.31
C VAL A 361 -25.01 -1.95 3.59
N ARG A 362 -24.29 -1.55 4.65
CA ARG A 362 -24.87 -1.23 5.94
C ARG A 362 -24.34 0.08 6.50
N ASN A 363 -25.25 0.95 6.91
CA ASN A 363 -24.95 2.13 7.71
C ASN A 363 -24.70 1.73 9.17
N PRO A 364 -23.54 2.07 9.77
CA PRO A 364 -23.28 1.80 11.18
C PRO A 364 -24.25 2.49 12.15
N TRP A 365 -24.93 3.58 11.75
CA TRP A 365 -25.92 4.26 12.59
C TRP A 365 -27.20 3.43 12.81
N GLY A 366 -27.39 2.37 12.03
CA GLY A 366 -28.55 1.48 12.16
C GLY A 366 -29.87 2.11 11.71
N HIS A 367 -29.79 3.20 10.93
CA HIS A 367 -30.91 3.86 10.26
C HIS A 367 -30.38 4.62 9.04
N THR A 368 -31.28 5.17 8.22
CA THR A 368 -30.96 5.97 7.02
C THR A 368 -30.29 5.14 5.93
N GLU A 369 -31.08 4.81 4.91
CA GLU A 369 -30.78 3.80 3.89
C GLU A 369 -30.89 4.36 2.46
N TRP A 370 -30.37 3.58 1.51
CA TRP A 370 -30.47 3.83 0.08
C TRP A 370 -31.92 3.91 -0.40
N ASN A 371 -32.23 4.95 -1.18
CA ASN A 371 -33.56 5.20 -1.75
C ASN A 371 -33.66 4.90 -3.26
N GLY A 372 -32.59 4.38 -3.87
CA GLY A 372 -32.56 4.06 -5.30
C GLY A 372 -33.01 2.63 -5.62
N ALA A 373 -32.60 2.14 -6.78
CA ALA A 373 -32.94 0.80 -7.24
C ALA A 373 -32.39 -0.27 -6.28
N TRP A 374 -33.20 -1.29 -6.02
CA TRP A 374 -32.90 -2.40 -5.09
C TRP A 374 -32.88 -2.03 -3.60
N SER A 375 -33.28 -0.82 -3.23
CA SER A 375 -33.65 -0.49 -1.84
C SER A 375 -34.71 -1.43 -1.27
N ASP A 376 -34.89 -1.47 0.04
CA ASP A 376 -35.81 -2.39 0.74
C ASP A 376 -37.21 -2.45 0.11
N GLY A 377 -37.80 -1.27 -0.17
CA GLY A 377 -39.14 -1.13 -0.76
C GLY A 377 -39.19 -1.08 -2.29
N SER A 378 -38.07 -1.32 -2.98
CA SER A 378 -37.93 -1.10 -4.43
C SER A 378 -38.83 -2.03 -5.26
N ALA A 379 -39.36 -1.53 -6.38
CA ALA A 379 -40.23 -2.31 -7.27
C ALA A 379 -39.46 -3.41 -8.04
N GLU A 380 -38.16 -3.27 -8.16
CA GLU A 380 -37.21 -4.17 -8.82
C GLU A 380 -37.27 -5.57 -8.22
N TRP A 381 -37.51 -5.69 -6.91
CA TRP A 381 -37.68 -6.98 -6.23
C TRP A 381 -38.86 -7.80 -6.75
N GLN A 382 -39.89 -7.15 -7.31
CA GLN A 382 -41.05 -7.83 -7.90
C GLN A 382 -40.70 -8.60 -9.18
N GLN A 383 -39.53 -8.32 -9.77
CA GLN A 383 -39.03 -9.00 -10.95
C GLN A 383 -38.34 -10.33 -10.63
N LEU A 384 -38.04 -10.59 -9.35
CA LEU A 384 -37.37 -11.81 -8.90
C LEU A 384 -38.35 -12.77 -8.21
N PRO A 385 -38.15 -14.11 -8.34
CA PRO A 385 -38.87 -15.06 -7.51
C PRO A 385 -38.65 -14.79 -6.01
N SER A 386 -39.70 -14.93 -5.20
CA SER A 386 -39.59 -14.75 -3.74
C SER A 386 -38.54 -15.68 -3.14
N GLY A 387 -37.67 -15.14 -2.28
CA GLY A 387 -36.60 -15.90 -1.61
C GLY A 387 -35.31 -16.08 -2.44
N THR A 388 -35.18 -15.42 -3.60
CA THR A 388 -33.93 -15.43 -4.38
C THR A 388 -32.79 -14.72 -3.64
N VAL A 389 -33.11 -13.61 -2.98
CA VAL A 389 -32.22 -12.83 -2.12
C VAL A 389 -32.99 -12.49 -0.85
N GLU A 390 -32.30 -12.56 0.29
CA GLU A 390 -32.87 -12.10 1.56
C GLU A 390 -32.90 -10.56 1.57
N ASN A 391 -34.12 -10.00 1.57
CA ASN A 391 -34.39 -8.57 1.63
C ASN A 391 -35.51 -8.33 2.68
N PRO A 392 -35.16 -8.21 3.97
CA PRO A 392 -36.12 -7.82 4.98
C PRO A 392 -36.42 -6.32 4.84
N ILE A 393 -37.69 -5.94 4.69
CA ILE A 393 -38.07 -4.52 4.65
C ILE A 393 -38.06 -3.97 6.07
N LYS A 394 -36.98 -3.30 6.47
CA LYS A 394 -36.81 -2.79 7.83
C LYS A 394 -35.75 -1.68 7.86
N ASP A 395 -36.08 -0.54 8.48
CA ASP A 395 -35.10 0.52 8.77
C ASP A 395 -34.14 0.05 9.86
N ASP A 396 -33.04 -0.56 9.44
CA ASP A 396 -31.93 -1.01 10.30
C ASP A 396 -30.54 -0.66 9.74
N GLY A 397 -30.53 0.16 8.68
CA GLY A 397 -29.35 0.67 8.01
C GLY A 397 -28.81 -0.29 6.95
N GLU A 398 -29.34 -1.52 6.80
CA GLU A 398 -28.91 -2.47 5.77
C GLU A 398 -29.74 -2.33 4.50
N PHE A 399 -29.08 -2.28 3.34
CA PHE A 399 -29.77 -2.19 2.05
C PHE A 399 -28.97 -2.88 0.95
N TRP A 400 -29.67 -3.29 -0.11
CA TRP A 400 -29.04 -3.73 -1.35
C TRP A 400 -29.00 -2.58 -2.37
N MET A 401 -27.99 -2.62 -3.23
CA MET A 401 -27.90 -1.74 -4.39
C MET A 401 -27.18 -2.44 -5.56
N ALA A 402 -27.35 -1.93 -6.77
CA ALA A 402 -26.59 -2.39 -7.92
C ALA A 402 -25.11 -2.02 -7.78
N LEU A 403 -24.21 -2.87 -8.26
CA LEU A 403 -22.76 -2.60 -8.26
C LEU A 403 -22.43 -1.33 -9.06
N GLU A 404 -23.16 -1.09 -10.14
CA GLU A 404 -23.00 0.09 -10.97
C GLU A 404 -23.33 1.38 -10.20
N ASP A 405 -24.41 1.38 -9.40
CA ASP A 405 -24.73 2.49 -8.49
C ASP A 405 -23.66 2.61 -7.39
N PHE A 406 -23.18 1.47 -6.86
CA PHE A 406 -22.13 1.47 -5.83
C PHE A 406 -20.84 2.12 -6.34
N LEU A 407 -20.42 1.82 -7.57
CA LEU A 407 -19.25 2.45 -8.19
C LEU A 407 -19.45 3.94 -8.48
N GLN A 408 -20.70 4.40 -8.61
CA GLN A 408 -21.01 5.80 -8.86
C GLN A 408 -20.99 6.65 -7.57
N TYR A 409 -21.54 6.13 -6.46
CA TYR A 409 -21.75 6.93 -5.24
C TYR A 409 -20.69 6.71 -4.15
N PHE A 410 -19.86 5.68 -4.27
CA PHE A 410 -18.77 5.41 -3.32
C PHE A 410 -17.44 5.72 -3.99
N SER A 411 -16.43 6.14 -3.20
CA SER A 411 -15.09 6.46 -3.74
C SER A 411 -14.06 5.37 -3.54
N GLN A 412 -14.27 4.50 -2.54
CA GLN A 412 -13.28 3.50 -2.16
C GLN A 412 -13.91 2.33 -1.42
N LEU A 413 -13.18 1.23 -1.42
CA LEU A 413 -13.43 0.05 -0.61
C LEU A 413 -12.16 -0.37 0.13
N THR A 414 -12.33 -0.85 1.36
CA THR A 414 -11.26 -1.35 2.21
C THR A 414 -11.59 -2.77 2.64
N ILE A 415 -10.71 -3.71 2.31
CA ILE A 415 -10.82 -5.12 2.69
C ILE A 415 -9.80 -5.37 3.81
N CYS A 416 -10.25 -5.89 4.94
CA CYS A 416 -9.41 -6.36 6.01
C CYS A 416 -9.54 -7.88 6.14
N SER A 417 -8.48 -8.58 5.76
CA SER A 417 -8.38 -10.03 5.87
C SER A 417 -7.55 -10.40 7.09
N ILE A 418 -8.13 -11.17 8.02
CA ILE A 418 -7.36 -11.75 9.14
C ILE A 418 -6.33 -12.71 8.59
N THR A 419 -6.76 -13.55 7.66
CA THR A 419 -5.93 -14.38 6.79
C THR A 419 -6.21 -13.91 5.37
N PRO A 420 -5.27 -13.29 4.65
CA PRO A 420 -5.51 -12.96 3.25
C PRO A 420 -5.80 -14.27 2.52
N ASP A 421 -6.92 -14.32 1.80
CA ASP A 421 -7.17 -15.28 0.73
C ASP A 421 -6.12 -14.97 -0.36
N ILE A 422 -4.97 -15.62 -0.30
CA ILE A 422 -3.73 -15.33 -1.04
C ILE A 422 -3.98 -15.61 -2.52
N ASP A 423 -4.61 -16.74 -2.85
CA ASP A 423 -4.91 -17.16 -4.22
C ASP A 423 -6.21 -16.57 -4.78
N CYS A 424 -6.99 -15.86 -3.95
CA CYS A 424 -8.25 -15.23 -4.29
C CYS A 424 -9.33 -16.23 -4.73
N ASP A 425 -9.34 -17.46 -4.21
CA ASP A 425 -10.32 -18.49 -4.57
C ASP A 425 -11.64 -18.41 -3.77
N GLY A 426 -11.71 -17.54 -2.75
CA GLY A 426 -12.85 -17.36 -1.87
C GLY A 426 -12.90 -18.34 -0.70
N SER A 427 -11.88 -19.16 -0.53
CA SER A 427 -11.66 -20.03 0.61
C SER A 427 -10.70 -19.37 1.62
N GLY A 428 -10.75 -19.83 2.87
CA GLY A 428 -9.89 -19.29 3.91
C GLY A 428 -8.51 -19.94 3.85
N ASP A 429 -7.51 -19.19 3.39
CA ASP A 429 -6.12 -19.65 3.40
C ASP A 429 -5.53 -19.73 4.80
N CYS A 430 -4.58 -20.65 4.99
CA CYS A 430 -3.84 -20.74 6.24
C CYS A 430 -2.65 -19.76 6.26
N LEU A 431 -2.50 -19.03 7.37
CA LEU A 431 -1.35 -18.13 7.63
C LEU A 431 -0.08 -18.89 8.03
N SER A 432 0.10 -20.12 7.59
CA SER A 432 1.22 -20.94 8.08
C SER A 432 2.58 -20.34 7.73
N HIS A 433 2.67 -19.44 6.75
CA HIS A 433 3.94 -18.86 6.32
C HIS A 433 3.82 -17.34 6.14
N VAL A 434 4.14 -16.61 7.22
CA VAL A 434 4.28 -15.15 7.21
C VAL A 434 5.69 -14.77 7.65
N MET A 435 6.39 -14.00 6.81
CA MET A 435 7.72 -13.48 7.11
C MET A 435 7.63 -12.03 7.59
N TYR A 436 8.28 -11.72 8.72
CA TYR A 436 8.36 -10.37 9.29
C TYR A 436 9.76 -9.79 9.11
N ILE A 437 9.86 -8.71 8.32
CA ILE A 437 11.11 -8.00 8.05
C ILE A 437 11.01 -6.59 8.65
N TYR A 438 11.74 -6.35 9.74
CA TYR A 438 11.88 -5.02 10.32
C TYR A 438 13.08 -4.31 9.69
N GLY A 439 12.88 -3.06 9.29
CA GLY A 439 13.93 -2.24 8.68
C GLY A 439 13.77 -0.76 9.00
N GLU A 440 14.72 0.04 8.51
CA GLU A 440 14.67 1.50 8.62
C GLU A 440 15.15 2.15 7.32
N TRP A 441 14.46 3.21 6.89
CA TRP A 441 15.00 4.18 5.94
C TRP A 441 15.88 5.14 6.73
N LYS A 442 17.18 5.22 6.41
CA LYS A 442 18.12 6.04 7.17
C LYS A 442 19.37 6.40 6.38
N GLY A 443 19.78 7.67 6.45
CA GLY A 443 20.92 8.19 5.69
C GLY A 443 20.77 7.87 4.20
N GLU A 444 21.78 7.21 3.63
CA GLU A 444 21.80 6.84 2.21
C GLU A 444 20.68 5.88 1.78
N THR A 445 20.11 5.09 2.71
CA THR A 445 19.00 4.18 2.37
C THR A 445 17.63 4.83 2.45
N ALA A 446 17.53 6.08 2.93
CA ALA A 446 16.35 6.90 2.74
C ALA A 446 16.39 7.55 1.34
N ALA A 447 16.53 6.72 0.31
CA ALA A 447 16.86 7.17 -1.04
C ALA A 447 15.65 7.70 -1.82
N GLY A 448 14.44 7.36 -1.38
CA GLY A 448 13.19 7.82 -1.98
C GLY A 448 12.89 7.18 -3.33
N PHE A 449 11.83 7.65 -3.99
CA PHE A 449 11.43 7.22 -5.33
C PHE A 449 12.48 7.48 -6.43
N PRO A 450 13.21 8.61 -6.46
CA PRO A 450 14.20 8.89 -7.51
C PRO A 450 15.31 7.83 -7.58
N ASN A 451 15.67 7.26 -6.43
CA ASN A 451 16.76 6.30 -6.28
C ASN A 451 16.25 4.98 -5.65
N ARG A 452 15.16 4.44 -6.19
CA ARG A 452 14.43 3.28 -5.64
C ARG A 452 15.34 2.13 -5.19
N VAL A 453 16.28 1.70 -6.02
CA VAL A 453 17.16 0.55 -5.74
C VAL A 453 18.16 0.79 -4.61
N ASN A 454 18.34 2.04 -4.17
CA ASN A 454 19.22 2.41 -3.06
C ASN A 454 18.50 2.37 -1.70
N ASN A 455 17.18 2.16 -1.68
CA ASN A 455 16.44 1.88 -0.45
C ASN A 455 16.80 0.47 0.10
N PRO A 456 16.42 0.15 1.36
CA PRO A 456 16.64 -1.19 1.92
C PRO A 456 16.05 -2.28 1.05
N ARG A 457 16.75 -3.39 0.91
CA ARG A 457 16.48 -4.42 -0.11
C ARG A 457 16.65 -5.81 0.47
N TYR A 458 15.62 -6.62 0.36
CA TYR A 458 15.58 -7.96 0.94
C TYR A 458 15.31 -9.00 -0.13
N ILE A 459 16.22 -9.95 -0.30
CA ILE A 459 16.12 -11.05 -1.24
C ILE A 459 15.49 -12.26 -0.53
N PHE A 460 14.69 -13.02 -1.26
CA PHE A 460 14.14 -14.31 -0.84
C PHE A 460 13.88 -15.21 -2.05
N THR A 461 13.68 -16.50 -1.81
CA THR A 461 13.35 -17.50 -2.83
C THR A 461 11.94 -18.04 -2.57
N VAL A 462 11.10 -18.04 -3.61
CA VAL A 462 9.77 -18.65 -3.63
C VAL A 462 9.89 -20.07 -4.20
N SER A 463 9.43 -21.09 -3.45
CA SER A 463 9.43 -22.49 -3.90
C SER A 463 8.23 -22.81 -4.78
N ASP A 464 8.25 -23.98 -5.42
CA ASP A 464 7.13 -24.52 -6.21
C ASP A 464 6.08 -25.27 -5.37
N ASP A 465 6.29 -25.41 -4.05
CA ASP A 465 5.38 -26.14 -3.15
C ASP A 465 3.97 -25.51 -3.05
N GLY A 466 3.86 -24.22 -3.40
CA GLY A 466 2.62 -23.45 -3.35
C GLY A 466 2.08 -23.06 -4.72
N MET A 467 2.51 -23.78 -5.76
CA MET A 467 2.19 -23.42 -7.13
C MET A 467 0.74 -23.77 -7.49
N THR A 468 -0.01 -22.80 -7.99
CA THR A 468 -1.36 -22.95 -8.55
C THR A 468 -1.32 -23.63 -9.92
N CYS A 469 -2.48 -24.03 -10.46
CA CYS A 469 -2.56 -24.80 -11.70
C CYS A 469 -2.01 -24.08 -12.95
N ASP A 470 -1.87 -22.76 -12.89
CA ASP A 470 -1.28 -21.90 -13.92
C ASP A 470 0.26 -21.84 -13.85
N GLY A 471 0.88 -22.51 -12.88
CA GLY A 471 2.33 -22.53 -12.71
C GLY A 471 2.90 -21.33 -11.95
N MET A 472 2.04 -20.56 -11.28
CA MET A 472 2.41 -19.37 -10.50
C MET A 472 2.22 -19.65 -9.00
N VAL A 473 2.80 -18.80 -8.16
CA VAL A 473 2.70 -18.86 -6.71
C VAL A 473 2.14 -17.52 -6.24
N PRO A 474 0.98 -17.51 -5.58
CA PRO A 474 0.41 -16.30 -5.03
C PRO A 474 1.19 -15.88 -3.77
N ILE A 475 1.52 -14.61 -3.68
CA ILE A 475 2.11 -13.98 -2.50
C ILE A 475 1.46 -12.63 -2.23
N VAL A 476 1.40 -12.23 -0.96
CA VAL A 476 0.93 -10.91 -0.54
C VAL A 476 2.03 -10.21 0.23
N ILE A 477 2.34 -8.98 -0.15
CA ILE A 477 3.37 -8.15 0.49
C ILE A 477 2.69 -6.95 1.08
N GLN A 478 2.94 -6.69 2.36
CA GLN A 478 2.45 -5.51 3.04
C GLN A 478 3.62 -4.76 3.68
N VAL A 479 3.70 -3.46 3.46
CA VAL A 479 4.62 -2.57 4.17
C VAL A 479 3.83 -1.71 5.15
N ILE A 480 4.39 -1.52 6.35
CA ILE A 480 3.78 -0.77 7.45
C ILE A 480 4.84 0.19 7.97
N GLN A 481 4.56 1.49 8.01
CA GLN A 481 5.45 2.47 8.61
C GLN A 481 5.15 2.62 10.11
N ARG A 482 6.19 2.76 10.93
CA ARG A 482 6.01 2.99 12.37
C ARG A 482 5.45 4.39 12.60
N THR A 483 4.34 4.50 13.33
CA THR A 483 3.72 5.78 13.67
C THR A 483 3.62 5.94 15.19
N ILE A 484 4.06 7.09 15.70
CA ILE A 484 3.87 7.48 17.10
C ILE A 484 2.68 8.43 17.19
N ARG A 485 2.66 9.48 16.37
CA ARG A 485 1.55 10.42 16.22
C ARG A 485 0.80 10.15 14.92
N ARG A 486 -0.47 9.77 15.07
CA ARG A 486 -1.33 9.34 13.95
C ARG A 486 -1.41 10.36 12.81
N LYS A 487 -1.51 11.66 13.13
CA LYS A 487 -1.71 12.73 12.13
C LYS A 487 -0.43 13.34 11.57
N ALA A 488 0.66 13.34 12.35
CA ALA A 488 1.87 14.10 12.00
C ALA A 488 3.00 13.25 11.39
N ASP A 489 2.98 11.94 11.61
CA ASP A 489 4.12 11.08 11.33
C ASP A 489 3.85 10.14 10.13
N ARG A 490 3.20 10.61 9.05
CA ARG A 490 2.90 9.80 7.84
C ARG A 490 3.75 10.22 6.64
N PHE A 491 4.37 9.25 6.00
CA PHE A 491 5.03 9.41 4.70
C PHE A 491 4.26 8.65 3.65
N SER A 492 4.30 9.10 2.39
CA SER A 492 3.80 8.27 1.31
C SER A 492 4.78 7.12 1.07
N ILE A 493 4.32 5.89 1.27
CA ILE A 493 5.14 4.68 1.20
C ILE A 493 4.66 3.76 0.08
N ARG A 494 5.57 2.93 -0.42
CA ARG A 494 5.34 1.91 -1.46
C ARG A 494 6.27 0.72 -1.20
N CYS A 495 5.93 -0.45 -1.73
CA CYS A 495 6.79 -1.63 -1.67
C CYS A 495 6.91 -2.30 -3.03
N ASP A 496 8.10 -2.27 -3.65
CA ASP A 496 8.32 -2.85 -4.97
C ASP A 496 8.84 -4.28 -4.87
N LEU A 497 8.31 -5.16 -5.74
CA LEU A 497 8.78 -6.53 -5.91
C LEU A 497 9.56 -6.64 -7.23
N TYR A 498 10.75 -7.25 -7.18
CA TYR A 498 11.57 -7.51 -8.35
C TYR A 498 11.91 -8.99 -8.46
N GLN A 499 11.87 -9.56 -9.66
CA GLN A 499 12.48 -10.85 -9.94
C GLN A 499 13.98 -10.68 -10.11
N VAL A 500 14.77 -11.57 -9.51
CA VAL A 500 16.23 -11.57 -9.65
C VAL A 500 16.61 -12.44 -10.87
N SER A 501 16.91 -11.79 -11.99
CA SER A 501 17.15 -12.48 -13.28
C SER A 501 18.62 -12.84 -13.51
N GLY A 502 19.52 -12.36 -12.65
CA GLY A 502 20.92 -12.75 -12.63
C GLY A 502 21.61 -12.27 -11.36
N GLU A 503 22.55 -13.08 -10.87
CA GLU A 503 23.40 -12.75 -9.73
C GLU A 503 24.86 -13.13 -10.07
N LYS A 504 25.78 -12.16 -9.98
CA LYS A 504 27.22 -12.41 -10.04
C LYS A 504 27.79 -12.34 -8.63
N MET A 505 28.16 -13.50 -8.11
CA MET A 505 28.90 -13.63 -6.86
C MET A 505 30.38 -13.30 -7.13
N ALA A 506 30.79 -12.07 -6.84
CA ALA A 506 32.16 -11.59 -6.95
C ALA A 506 32.58 -10.83 -5.68
N SER A 507 33.77 -10.22 -5.66
CA SER A 507 34.19 -9.33 -4.56
C SER A 507 33.21 -8.16 -4.37
N VAL A 508 32.60 -7.71 -5.46
CA VAL A 508 31.47 -6.78 -5.49
C VAL A 508 30.28 -7.52 -6.13
N PRO A 509 29.24 -7.88 -5.36
CA PRO A 509 28.07 -8.57 -5.92
C PRO A 509 27.37 -7.71 -6.98
N SER A 510 26.77 -8.34 -7.99
CA SER A 510 25.94 -7.63 -8.98
C SER A 510 24.65 -8.39 -9.24
N CYS A 511 23.53 -7.67 -9.38
CA CYS A 511 22.26 -8.28 -9.71
C CYS A 511 21.48 -7.49 -10.76
N VAL A 512 20.67 -8.23 -11.52
CA VAL A 512 19.63 -7.67 -12.40
C VAL A 512 18.28 -7.89 -11.74
N LEU A 513 17.53 -6.80 -11.57
CA LEU A 513 16.21 -6.77 -10.96
C LEU A 513 15.16 -6.42 -12.01
N GLU A 514 14.23 -7.35 -12.29
CA GLU A 514 13.10 -7.12 -13.17
C GLU A 514 11.85 -6.78 -12.36
N MET A 515 11.35 -5.55 -12.48
CA MET A 515 10.20 -5.09 -11.70
C MET A 515 8.95 -5.93 -12.01
N GLN A 516 8.31 -6.46 -10.97
CA GLN A 516 7.03 -7.16 -11.06
C GLN A 516 5.89 -6.17 -10.78
N GLY A 517 4.78 -6.26 -11.53
CA GLY A 517 3.57 -5.48 -11.22
C GLY A 517 2.85 -4.79 -12.39
N GLY A 518 2.99 -5.28 -13.63
CA GLY A 518 2.38 -4.65 -14.81
C GLY A 518 0.87 -4.90 -15.03
N GLU A 519 0.19 -5.70 -14.21
CA GLU A 519 -1.23 -6.06 -14.47
C GLU A 519 -2.23 -5.47 -13.45
N ASP A 520 -1.77 -5.09 -12.25
CA ASP A 520 -2.58 -4.45 -11.21
C ASP A 520 -1.86 -3.16 -10.77
N GLU A 521 -2.27 -2.01 -11.32
CA GLU A 521 -1.71 -0.67 -11.07
C GLU A 521 -1.96 -0.15 -9.62
N THR A 522 -2.11 -1.05 -8.65
CA THR A 522 -2.44 -0.74 -7.25
C THR A 522 -1.22 -0.42 -6.40
N ASN A 523 0.00 -0.69 -6.89
CA ASN A 523 1.23 -0.37 -6.17
C ASN A 523 1.63 1.10 -6.36
N VAL A 524 0.90 1.99 -5.70
CA VAL A 524 1.11 3.44 -5.76
C VAL A 524 1.62 3.94 -4.41
N TYR A 525 2.39 5.04 -4.41
CA TYR A 525 2.76 5.69 -3.15
C TYR A 525 1.53 6.20 -2.44
N SER A 526 1.33 5.77 -1.21
CA SER A 526 0.15 6.10 -0.43
C SER A 526 0.54 6.64 0.94
N PRO A 527 -0.10 7.72 1.43
CA PRO A 527 0.16 8.30 2.74
C PRO A 527 -0.45 7.50 3.90
N GLU A 528 -1.01 6.32 3.61
CA GLU A 528 -1.58 5.41 4.62
C GLU A 528 -0.48 4.82 5.52
N ILE A 529 -0.86 4.37 6.71
CA ILE A 529 0.09 3.71 7.65
C ILE A 529 0.63 2.40 7.04
N GLN A 530 -0.11 1.81 6.10
CA GLN A 530 0.24 0.56 5.46
C GLN A 530 -0.17 0.54 3.99
N THR A 531 0.54 -0.22 3.16
CA THR A 531 0.10 -0.60 1.81
C THR A 531 0.27 -2.10 1.61
N THR A 532 -0.68 -2.72 0.91
CA THR A 532 -0.69 -4.16 0.63
C THR A 532 -0.78 -4.38 -0.86
N HIS A 533 0.05 -5.28 -1.38
CA HIS A 533 0.11 -5.65 -2.80
C HIS A 533 0.10 -7.16 -2.95
N ARG A 534 -0.62 -7.62 -3.98
CA ARG A 534 -0.75 -9.04 -4.32
C ARG A 534 0.06 -9.31 -5.57
N HIS A 535 0.74 -10.45 -5.60
CA HIS A 535 1.50 -10.89 -6.76
C HIS A 535 1.24 -12.37 -7.03
N HIS A 536 1.18 -12.74 -8.31
CA HIS A 536 1.28 -14.11 -8.78
C HIS A 536 2.60 -14.26 -9.51
N VAL A 537 3.55 -15.00 -8.93
CA VAL A 537 4.94 -15.04 -9.38
C VAL A 537 5.39 -16.46 -9.69
N LYS A 538 6.35 -16.64 -10.60
CA LYS A 538 6.93 -17.98 -10.82
C LYS A 538 7.82 -18.37 -9.63
N PRO A 539 8.00 -19.67 -9.33
CA PRO A 539 9.05 -20.10 -8.42
C PRO A 539 10.42 -19.52 -8.83
N GLY A 540 11.18 -19.00 -7.89
CA GLY A 540 12.43 -18.29 -8.18
C GLY A 540 12.88 -17.30 -7.11
N LYS A 541 13.94 -16.56 -7.40
CA LYS A 541 14.51 -15.53 -6.52
C LYS A 541 13.86 -14.17 -6.76
N TYR A 542 13.53 -13.48 -5.69
CA TYR A 542 12.90 -12.16 -5.70
C TYR A 542 13.58 -11.22 -4.71
N ALA A 543 13.42 -9.92 -4.93
CA ALA A 543 13.82 -8.87 -4.01
C ALA A 543 12.63 -7.95 -3.73
N VAL A 544 12.40 -7.63 -2.46
CA VAL A 544 11.44 -6.61 -2.02
C VAL A 544 12.18 -5.35 -1.59
N ILE A 545 11.71 -4.20 -2.07
CA ILE A 545 12.31 -2.88 -1.81
C ILE A 545 11.21 -1.93 -1.32
N PRO A 546 11.05 -1.76 0.01
CA PRO A 546 10.19 -0.72 0.58
C PRO A 546 10.85 0.65 0.43
N SER A 547 10.06 1.66 0.07
CA SER A 547 10.55 3.03 -0.12
C SER A 547 9.52 4.07 0.30
N CYS A 548 10.02 5.25 0.70
CA CYS A 548 9.22 6.46 0.79
C CYS A 548 9.27 7.23 -0.54
N ILE A 549 8.32 8.14 -0.76
CA ILE A 549 8.28 8.93 -1.99
C ILE A 549 9.47 9.91 -2.08
N GLU A 550 9.77 10.62 -1.00
CA GLU A 550 10.82 11.63 -0.96
C GLU A 550 12.13 11.07 -0.37
N PRO A 551 13.29 11.46 -0.92
CA PRO A 551 14.58 11.19 -0.29
C PRO A 551 14.73 11.87 1.08
N GLY A 552 15.51 11.28 1.97
CA GLY A 552 15.80 11.80 3.31
C GLY A 552 14.71 11.56 4.36
N GLN A 553 13.58 10.96 3.98
CA GLN A 553 12.52 10.56 4.90
C GLN A 553 12.96 9.35 5.73
N GLU A 554 13.42 9.61 6.96
CA GLU A 554 13.88 8.56 7.87
C GLU A 554 12.76 8.01 8.75
N LYS A 555 12.56 6.69 8.75
CA LYS A 555 11.56 6.01 9.58
C LYS A 555 11.80 4.51 9.63
N GLU A 556 11.34 3.88 10.70
CA GLU A 556 11.26 2.42 10.83
C GLU A 556 10.04 1.89 10.08
N PHE A 557 10.18 0.72 9.45
CA PHE A 557 9.11 0.02 8.76
C PHE A 557 9.11 -1.48 9.07
N LEU A 558 7.97 -2.10 8.81
CA LEU A 558 7.76 -3.54 8.86
C LEU A 558 7.23 -4.00 7.50
N VAL A 559 7.94 -4.92 6.84
CA VAL A 559 7.44 -5.65 5.69
C VAL A 559 6.95 -7.03 6.15
N ARG A 560 5.71 -7.37 5.79
CA ARG A 560 5.11 -8.69 5.99
C ARG A 560 4.93 -9.36 4.63
N ILE A 561 5.48 -10.56 4.46
CA ILE A 561 5.29 -11.36 3.24
C ILE A 561 4.49 -12.60 3.60
N PHE A 562 3.29 -12.72 3.03
CA PHE A 562 2.39 -13.85 3.18
C PHE A 562 2.56 -14.76 1.97
N SER A 563 2.71 -16.05 2.24
CA SER A 563 2.98 -17.07 1.24
C SER A 563 2.30 -18.38 1.63
N VAL A 564 2.03 -19.19 0.62
CA VAL A 564 1.45 -20.55 0.74
C VAL A 564 2.46 -21.59 1.24
N SER A 565 3.77 -21.30 1.15
CA SER A 565 4.88 -22.14 1.59
C SER A 565 6.00 -21.27 2.21
N PRO A 566 6.89 -21.81 3.07
CA PRO A 566 7.97 -21.01 3.66
C PRO A 566 8.91 -20.42 2.60
N LEU A 567 9.20 -19.12 2.73
CA LEU A 567 10.22 -18.47 1.90
C LEU A 567 11.62 -18.98 2.27
N GLN A 568 12.46 -19.17 1.26
CA GLN A 568 13.84 -19.65 1.42
C GLN A 568 14.85 -18.51 1.22
N ASP A 569 16.10 -18.70 1.65
CA ASP A 569 17.23 -17.79 1.43
C ASP A 569 16.99 -16.31 1.77
N VAL A 570 16.11 -16.04 2.74
CA VAL A 570 15.73 -14.67 3.11
C VAL A 570 16.93 -13.92 3.68
N ARG A 571 17.33 -12.82 3.02
CA ARG A 571 18.44 -11.97 3.48
C ARG A 571 18.37 -10.54 2.96
N GLU A 572 18.89 -9.58 3.72
CA GLU A 572 19.22 -8.23 3.23
C GLU A 572 20.35 -8.31 2.20
N MET A 573 20.20 -7.60 1.08
CA MET A 573 21.23 -7.51 0.05
C MET A 573 22.29 -6.50 0.46
N SER A 574 23.57 -6.83 0.22
CA SER A 574 24.69 -5.94 0.54
C SER A 574 24.52 -4.57 -0.11
N ARG A 575 24.84 -3.51 0.65
CA ARG A 575 24.89 -2.13 0.14
C ARG A 575 25.92 -1.95 -0.97
N SER A 576 26.99 -2.75 -0.95
CA SER A 576 28.01 -2.74 -1.99
C SER A 576 27.58 -3.46 -3.27
N ALA A 577 26.39 -4.06 -3.32
CA ALA A 577 25.92 -4.76 -4.50
C ALA A 577 25.49 -3.76 -5.58
N VAL A 578 26.04 -3.94 -6.78
CA VAL A 578 25.68 -3.17 -7.98
C VAL A 578 24.34 -3.66 -8.47
N ILE A 579 23.35 -2.78 -8.54
CA ILE A 579 22.02 -3.09 -9.04
C ILE A 579 21.83 -2.48 -10.41
N MET A 580 21.33 -3.31 -11.31
CA MET A 580 20.76 -2.92 -12.58
C MET A 580 19.30 -3.34 -12.56
N SER A 581 18.38 -2.47 -12.97
CA SER A 581 16.97 -2.81 -13.03
C SER A 581 16.36 -2.46 -14.37
N CYS A 582 15.39 -3.26 -14.79
CA CYS A 582 14.59 -3.04 -15.99
C CYS A 582 13.12 -3.42 -15.72
N GLU A 583 12.24 -3.06 -16.64
CA GLU A 583 10.85 -3.51 -16.62
C GLU A 583 10.74 -4.97 -17.08
N GLN A 584 9.76 -5.69 -16.54
CA GLN A 584 9.51 -7.06 -16.95
C GLN A 584 8.77 -7.10 -18.30
N GLU A 585 9.47 -7.53 -19.33
CA GLU A 585 8.87 -7.87 -20.63
C GLU A 585 8.70 -9.38 -20.79
N LYS A 586 7.45 -9.85 -21.00
CA LYS A 586 7.09 -11.27 -21.24
C LYS A 586 6.67 -11.55 -22.68
N VAL A 587 6.13 -10.55 -23.37
CA VAL A 587 5.63 -10.65 -24.74
C VAL A 587 6.12 -9.46 -25.54
N LEU A 588 6.51 -9.72 -26.79
CA LEU A 588 6.85 -8.71 -27.78
C LEU A 588 5.68 -8.57 -28.76
N GLN A 589 5.15 -7.35 -28.88
CA GLN A 589 4.12 -7.03 -29.87
C GLN A 589 4.77 -6.75 -31.22
N TYR A 590 4.43 -7.53 -32.25
CA TYR A 590 4.96 -7.33 -33.60
C TYR A 590 3.90 -7.66 -34.66
N ASN A 591 3.59 -6.69 -35.54
CA ASN A 591 2.58 -6.83 -36.60
C ASN A 591 1.22 -7.38 -36.12
N GLY A 592 0.78 -6.97 -34.92
CA GLY A 592 -0.47 -7.42 -34.32
C GLY A 592 -0.45 -8.86 -33.77
N GLN A 593 0.73 -9.47 -33.64
CA GLN A 593 0.94 -10.77 -33.01
C GLN A 593 1.71 -10.61 -31.70
N GLU A 594 1.32 -11.40 -30.70
CA GLU A 594 2.06 -11.52 -29.44
C GLU A 594 3.10 -12.63 -29.55
N LEU A 595 4.38 -12.25 -29.49
CA LEU A 595 5.49 -13.17 -29.53
C LEU A 595 6.03 -13.39 -28.11
N LYS A 596 5.92 -14.61 -27.59
CA LYS A 596 6.37 -14.94 -26.21
C LYS A 596 7.89 -14.92 -26.08
N LEU A 597 8.34 -14.44 -24.93
CA LEU A 597 9.75 -14.45 -24.50
C LEU A 597 9.91 -15.43 -23.33
N ASP A 598 10.04 -16.72 -23.67
CA ASP A 598 10.04 -17.81 -22.67
C ASP A 598 11.42 -18.08 -22.05
N ARG A 599 12.48 -17.53 -22.64
CA ARG A 599 13.87 -17.70 -22.21
C ARG A 599 14.50 -16.36 -21.84
N CYS A 600 15.36 -16.39 -20.84
CA CYS A 600 16.07 -15.23 -20.32
C CYS A 600 17.49 -15.62 -19.91
N MET A 601 18.47 -14.80 -20.29
CA MET A 601 19.88 -14.97 -19.94
C MET A 601 20.45 -13.63 -19.51
N THR A 602 21.28 -13.65 -18.45
CA THR A 602 22.00 -12.46 -17.98
C THR A 602 23.51 -12.67 -18.11
N ILE A 603 24.20 -11.72 -18.75
CA ILE A 603 25.66 -11.70 -18.84
C ILE A 603 26.18 -10.41 -18.19
N PHE A 604 27.08 -10.54 -17.22
CA PHE A 604 27.69 -9.40 -16.53
C PHE A 604 29.10 -9.15 -17.07
N GLY A 605 29.41 -7.89 -17.34
CA GLY A 605 30.73 -7.47 -17.81
C GLY A 605 31.07 -6.04 -17.38
N GLU A 606 32.16 -5.52 -17.94
CA GLU A 606 32.58 -4.15 -17.73
C GLU A 606 33.35 -3.61 -18.93
N TRP A 607 33.16 -2.33 -19.23
CA TRP A 607 34.03 -1.60 -20.13
C TRP A 607 35.18 -1.00 -19.32
N ARG A 608 36.40 -1.28 -19.78
CA ARG A 608 37.66 -0.80 -19.21
C ARG A 608 38.47 -0.07 -20.27
N GLN A 609 38.98 1.08 -19.88
CA GLN A 609 39.77 1.93 -20.75
C GLN A 609 41.01 1.18 -21.25
N GLY A 610 41.24 1.24 -22.56
CA GLY A 610 42.42 0.62 -23.19
C GLY A 610 42.40 -0.91 -23.27
N ILE A 611 41.33 -1.56 -22.83
CA ILE A 611 41.14 -3.01 -22.94
C ILE A 611 40.00 -3.30 -23.92
N ASN A 612 38.79 -2.88 -23.58
CA ASN A 612 37.57 -3.18 -24.33
C ASN A 612 36.57 -2.00 -24.37
N ALA A 613 36.92 -0.83 -23.85
CA ALA A 613 36.18 0.40 -24.12
C ALA A 613 36.59 0.93 -25.51
N GLY A 614 35.83 0.55 -26.55
CA GLY A 614 36.12 0.92 -27.93
C GLY A 614 35.44 2.20 -28.42
N GLY A 615 34.50 2.74 -27.63
CA GLY A 615 33.67 3.89 -28.00
C GLY A 615 32.70 3.60 -29.16
N GLN A 616 32.08 4.64 -29.70
CA GLN A 616 31.13 4.52 -30.83
C GLN A 616 31.84 4.30 -32.18
N VAL A 617 31.06 4.02 -33.24
CA VAL A 617 31.56 3.67 -34.59
C VAL A 617 32.54 4.70 -35.18
N SER A 618 32.46 5.97 -34.80
CA SER A 618 33.42 6.99 -35.28
C SER A 618 34.85 6.73 -34.81
N ASN A 619 35.06 5.94 -33.75
CA ASN A 619 36.35 5.54 -33.22
C ASN A 619 36.92 4.31 -33.98
N ARG A 620 37.23 4.48 -35.27
CA ARG A 620 37.65 3.38 -36.17
C ARG A 620 38.71 2.43 -35.62
N GLU A 621 39.71 2.95 -34.91
CA GLU A 621 40.84 2.13 -34.46
C GLU A 621 40.49 1.21 -33.29
N THR A 622 39.43 1.53 -32.55
CA THR A 622 39.11 0.88 -31.28
C THR A 622 37.69 0.32 -31.22
N PHE A 623 36.81 0.65 -32.18
CA PHE A 623 35.41 0.21 -32.16
C PHE A 623 35.23 -1.32 -32.05
N SER A 624 36.09 -2.10 -32.71
CA SER A 624 36.03 -3.57 -32.65
C SER A 624 36.60 -4.17 -31.36
N THR A 625 37.09 -3.35 -30.43
CA THR A 625 37.52 -3.79 -29.09
C THR A 625 36.36 -3.87 -28.10
N ASN A 626 35.22 -3.24 -28.43
CA ASN A 626 34.01 -3.31 -27.63
C ASN A 626 33.54 -4.75 -27.42
N PRO A 627 32.85 -5.07 -26.30
CA PRO A 627 32.29 -6.39 -26.07
C PRO A 627 31.42 -6.88 -27.23
N GLN A 628 31.68 -8.11 -27.69
CA GLN A 628 30.97 -8.76 -28.78
C GLN A 628 30.33 -10.06 -28.30
N PHE A 629 29.06 -10.27 -28.62
CA PHE A 629 28.28 -11.44 -28.24
C PHE A 629 27.81 -12.15 -29.49
N TYR A 630 28.45 -13.27 -29.80
CA TYR A 630 28.07 -14.12 -30.93
C TYR A 630 26.98 -15.09 -30.49
N PHE A 631 25.93 -15.24 -31.31
CA PHE A 631 24.87 -16.21 -31.07
C PHE A 631 24.22 -16.68 -32.37
N THR A 632 23.52 -17.80 -32.28
CA THR A 632 22.80 -18.40 -33.42
C THR A 632 21.30 -18.41 -33.15
N VAL A 633 20.53 -17.86 -34.09
CA VAL A 633 19.07 -17.99 -34.12
C VAL A 633 18.71 -19.29 -34.84
N PRO A 634 17.99 -20.22 -34.18
CA PRO A 634 17.70 -21.53 -34.75
C PRO A 634 16.78 -21.42 -35.98
N ASN A 635 16.94 -22.36 -36.92
CA ASN A 635 16.05 -22.47 -38.07
C ASN A 635 14.76 -23.22 -37.69
N SER A 636 13.85 -22.50 -37.03
CA SER A 636 12.53 -22.98 -36.60
C SER A 636 11.45 -22.84 -37.69
N GLY A 637 11.75 -22.16 -38.80
CA GLY A 637 10.77 -21.80 -39.84
C GLY A 637 9.92 -20.57 -39.52
N GLU A 638 10.10 -19.97 -38.34
CA GLU A 638 9.46 -18.74 -37.89
C GLU A 638 10.51 -17.66 -37.61
N LEU A 639 10.09 -16.39 -37.55
CA LEU A 639 10.95 -15.32 -37.06
C LEU A 639 11.10 -15.43 -35.54
N GLU A 640 12.31 -15.19 -35.04
CA GLU A 640 12.62 -15.29 -33.61
C GLU A 640 12.57 -13.90 -32.95
N PRO A 641 11.71 -13.68 -31.94
CA PRO A 641 11.75 -12.47 -31.14
C PRO A 641 12.99 -12.51 -30.23
N VAL A 642 13.80 -11.45 -30.26
CA VAL A 642 14.95 -11.30 -29.37
C VAL A 642 14.97 -9.88 -28.82
N VAL A 643 14.97 -9.75 -27.50
CA VAL A 643 15.09 -8.47 -26.80
C VAL A 643 16.41 -8.43 -26.05
N PHE A 644 17.16 -7.35 -26.23
CA PHE A 644 18.37 -7.05 -25.49
C PHE A 644 18.12 -5.89 -24.55
N HIS A 645 18.41 -6.05 -23.27
CA HIS A 645 18.58 -4.94 -22.35
C HIS A 645 20.06 -4.79 -22.02
N VAL A 646 20.65 -3.66 -22.42
CA VAL A 646 22.00 -3.26 -21.99
C VAL A 646 21.83 -2.32 -20.82
N MET A 647 22.12 -2.80 -19.62
CA MET A 647 21.99 -2.03 -18.40
C MET A 647 23.35 -1.60 -17.88
N GLN A 648 23.43 -0.39 -17.34
CA GLN A 648 24.58 0.11 -16.58
C GLN A 648 24.18 0.35 -15.12
N GLU A 649 25.17 0.39 -14.24
CA GLU A 649 24.98 0.71 -12.81
C GLU A 649 24.19 2.00 -12.63
N GLN A 650 23.15 1.99 -11.79
CA GLN A 650 22.34 3.17 -11.49
C GLN A 650 23.10 4.13 -10.55
N ASP A 651 23.84 5.07 -11.14
CA ASP A 651 24.55 6.17 -10.46
C ASP A 651 23.84 7.52 -10.75
N ASP A 652 24.45 8.68 -10.53
CA ASP A 652 23.95 9.97 -11.02
C ASP A 652 24.46 10.28 -12.44
N ASN A 653 25.62 9.72 -12.81
CA ASN A 653 26.31 10.00 -14.09
C ASN A 653 25.99 8.94 -15.16
N LYS A 654 24.95 9.19 -15.96
CA LYS A 654 24.59 8.32 -17.10
C LYS A 654 25.56 8.47 -18.25
N SER A 655 26.19 7.38 -18.66
CA SER A 655 26.93 7.33 -19.93
C SER A 655 25.98 6.96 -21.07
N PRO A 656 26.14 7.55 -22.28
CA PRO A 656 25.46 7.07 -23.47
C PRO A 656 25.88 5.62 -23.75
N VAL A 657 24.90 4.73 -23.95
CA VAL A 657 25.12 3.32 -24.27
C VAL A 657 24.42 2.97 -25.58
N GLY A 658 25.05 2.09 -26.37
CA GLY A 658 24.53 1.65 -27.65
C GLY A 658 24.63 0.16 -27.86
N LEU A 659 23.74 -0.35 -28.69
CA LEU A 659 23.75 -1.73 -29.17
C LEU A 659 23.51 -1.73 -30.68
N ARG A 660 24.31 -2.54 -31.37
CA ARG A 660 24.13 -2.85 -32.79
C ARG A 660 24.35 -4.33 -33.03
N LEU A 661 23.58 -4.88 -33.96
CA LEU A 661 23.61 -6.29 -34.30
C LEU A 661 24.11 -6.46 -35.74
N PHE A 662 25.17 -7.24 -35.90
CA PHE A 662 25.82 -7.50 -37.18
C PHE A 662 25.53 -8.94 -37.64
N PRO A 663 25.13 -9.16 -38.91
CA PRO A 663 25.01 -10.50 -39.44
C PRO A 663 26.40 -11.13 -39.57
N TYR A 664 26.53 -12.40 -39.22
CA TYR A 664 27.76 -13.17 -39.35
C TYR A 664 27.61 -14.28 -40.38
N ASN A 665 28.63 -14.46 -41.21
CA ASN A 665 28.62 -15.41 -42.34
C ASN A 665 29.83 -16.36 -42.34
N GLY A 666 30.60 -16.42 -41.24
CA GLY A 666 31.76 -17.31 -41.12
C GLY A 666 33.01 -16.90 -41.91
N SER A 667 33.03 -15.70 -42.53
CA SER A 667 34.14 -15.29 -43.41
C SER A 667 35.39 -14.80 -42.67
N VAL A 668 35.25 -14.41 -41.40
CA VAL A 668 36.32 -13.87 -40.54
C VAL A 668 36.30 -14.57 -39.20
N SER A 669 37.43 -14.63 -38.49
CA SER A 669 37.49 -15.17 -37.13
C SER A 669 36.79 -14.26 -36.12
N LEU A 670 36.19 -14.85 -35.09
CA LEU A 670 35.68 -14.12 -33.92
C LEU A 670 36.81 -13.81 -32.91
N PRO A 671 36.77 -12.67 -32.19
CA PRO A 671 35.87 -11.53 -32.40
C PRO A 671 36.17 -10.83 -33.74
N VAL A 672 35.14 -10.27 -34.38
CA VAL A 672 35.31 -9.67 -35.71
C VAL A 672 36.02 -8.31 -35.61
N ASP A 673 36.79 -7.98 -36.63
CA ASP A 673 37.51 -6.72 -36.72
C ASP A 673 36.61 -5.57 -37.23
N VAL A 674 37.16 -4.36 -37.16
CA VAL A 674 36.44 -3.16 -37.58
C VAL A 674 36.16 -3.17 -39.09
N ASP A 675 37.06 -3.71 -39.91
CA ASP A 675 36.90 -3.74 -41.37
C ASP A 675 35.68 -4.58 -41.77
N TYR A 676 35.48 -5.73 -41.11
CA TYR A 676 34.27 -6.54 -41.26
C TYR A 676 33.02 -5.74 -40.87
N MET A 677 33.01 -5.12 -39.69
CA MET A 677 31.86 -4.36 -39.18
C MET A 677 31.46 -3.22 -40.13
N TYR A 678 32.43 -2.51 -40.71
CA TYR A 678 32.17 -1.46 -41.70
C TYR A 678 31.62 -2.03 -43.01
N HIS A 679 32.11 -3.20 -43.44
CA HIS A 679 31.64 -3.84 -44.67
C HIS A 679 30.16 -4.24 -44.58
N VAL A 680 29.73 -4.77 -43.43
CA VAL A 680 28.35 -5.20 -43.20
C VAL A 680 27.46 -4.15 -42.53
N TYR A 681 27.98 -2.93 -42.29
CA TYR A 681 27.32 -1.90 -41.48
C TYR A 681 25.92 -1.54 -41.99
N GLU A 682 25.78 -1.34 -43.30
CA GLU A 682 24.50 -1.01 -43.96
C GLU A 682 23.54 -2.20 -44.04
N SER A 683 24.06 -3.42 -43.84
CA SER A 683 23.29 -4.67 -43.87
C SER A 683 22.85 -5.16 -42.49
N CYS A 684 23.06 -4.35 -41.45
CA CYS A 684 22.63 -4.68 -40.09
C CYS A 684 21.10 -4.81 -40.01
N PRO A 685 20.57 -5.83 -39.30
CA PRO A 685 19.14 -5.94 -39.05
C PRO A 685 18.57 -4.69 -38.37
N GLN A 686 17.35 -4.33 -38.78
CA GLN A 686 16.59 -3.27 -38.12
C GLN A 686 15.91 -3.82 -36.87
N HIS A 687 15.88 -3.03 -35.79
CA HIS A 687 14.99 -3.28 -34.66
C HIS A 687 13.55 -2.91 -35.05
N ILE A 688 12.58 -3.25 -34.20
CA ILE A 688 11.15 -3.05 -34.50
C ILE A 688 10.77 -1.58 -34.77
N ASP A 689 11.53 -0.62 -34.24
CA ASP A 689 11.30 0.82 -34.50
C ASP A 689 11.95 1.31 -35.81
N GLY A 690 12.54 0.40 -36.60
CA GLY A 690 13.03 0.66 -37.95
C GLY A 690 14.46 1.19 -38.06
N GLN A 691 15.20 1.36 -36.95
CA GLN A 691 16.62 1.77 -37.00
C GLN A 691 17.55 0.54 -36.91
N GLN A 692 18.81 0.69 -37.32
CA GLN A 692 19.81 -0.39 -37.35
C GLN A 692 20.72 -0.44 -36.10
N GLY A 693 20.43 0.42 -35.12
CA GLY A 693 21.14 0.48 -33.85
C GLY A 693 20.55 1.60 -33.01
N LYS A 694 20.55 1.41 -31.69
CA LYS A 694 20.02 2.37 -30.73
C LYS A 694 21.18 2.86 -29.86
N PHE A 695 21.28 4.16 -29.66
CA PHE A 695 22.32 4.81 -28.87
C PHE A 695 21.71 5.99 -28.12
N VAL A 696 21.57 5.87 -26.81
CA VAL A 696 20.85 6.85 -25.98
C VAL A 696 21.48 6.95 -24.59
N VAL A 697 21.18 8.04 -23.89
CA VAL A 697 21.57 8.25 -22.49
C VAL A 697 20.51 7.63 -21.58
N THR A 698 20.73 6.40 -21.12
CA THR A 698 19.78 5.63 -20.30
C THR A 698 20.49 4.63 -19.39
N TRP A 699 19.87 4.27 -18.26
CA TRP A 699 20.34 3.17 -17.40
C TRP A 699 20.05 1.79 -17.98
N ASP A 700 18.97 1.69 -18.76
CA ASP A 700 18.46 0.47 -19.40
C ASP A 700 18.19 0.80 -20.86
N LEU A 701 19.03 0.26 -21.75
CA LEU A 701 18.83 0.31 -23.19
C LEU A 701 18.14 -0.98 -23.64
N ASP A 702 16.85 -0.89 -23.89
CA ASP A 702 16.07 -1.96 -24.48
C ASP A 702 16.13 -1.88 -26.02
N VAL A 703 16.45 -2.99 -26.70
CA VAL A 703 16.45 -3.09 -28.16
C VAL A 703 15.77 -4.39 -28.58
N LYS A 704 14.69 -4.26 -29.36
CA LYS A 704 13.78 -5.35 -29.70
C LYS A 704 13.94 -5.73 -31.16
N TYR A 705 14.26 -6.99 -31.43
CA TYR A 705 14.44 -7.53 -32.77
C TYR A 705 13.48 -8.68 -33.04
N VAL A 706 13.15 -8.85 -34.31
CA VAL A 706 12.49 -10.05 -34.84
C VAL A 706 13.37 -10.58 -35.96
N LEU A 707 14.17 -11.59 -35.65
CA LEU A 707 15.30 -12.03 -36.45
C LEU A 707 14.97 -13.28 -37.27
N PRO A 708 15.43 -13.38 -38.53
CA PRO A 708 15.44 -14.65 -39.24
C PRO A 708 16.52 -15.58 -38.68
N ALA A 709 16.40 -16.87 -38.98
CA ALA A 709 17.42 -17.87 -38.66
C ALA A 709 18.79 -17.48 -39.27
N GLY A 710 19.84 -17.58 -38.47
CA GLY A 710 21.17 -17.12 -38.86
C GLY A 710 22.11 -16.93 -37.68
N GLU A 711 23.30 -16.45 -37.98
CA GLU A 711 24.34 -16.14 -36.99
C GLU A 711 24.50 -14.63 -36.89
N TYR A 712 24.63 -14.13 -35.66
CA TYR A 712 24.67 -12.71 -35.38
C TYR A 712 25.71 -12.38 -34.31
N ILE A 713 26.19 -11.14 -34.35
CA ILE A 713 27.08 -10.56 -33.35
C ILE A 713 26.41 -9.31 -32.81
N ALA A 714 26.01 -9.33 -31.53
CA ALA A 714 25.61 -8.14 -30.83
C ALA A 714 26.87 -7.43 -30.29
N LEU A 715 27.05 -6.17 -30.61
CA LEU A 715 28.11 -5.33 -30.08
C LEU A 715 27.49 -4.22 -29.23
N ILE A 716 27.96 -4.10 -28.00
CA ILE A 716 27.55 -3.03 -27.09
C ILE A 716 28.70 -2.05 -26.90
N HIS A 717 28.41 -0.76 -26.84
CA HIS A 717 29.45 0.26 -26.75
C HIS A 717 29.00 1.48 -25.97
N MET A 718 29.96 2.27 -25.50
CA MET A 718 29.73 3.62 -24.96
C MET A 718 30.07 4.69 -26.00
N ASP A 719 29.96 5.96 -25.63
CA ASP A 719 30.34 7.08 -26.50
C ASP A 719 31.85 7.08 -26.79
N LYS A 720 32.68 7.08 -25.74
CA LYS A 720 34.13 7.26 -25.87
C LYS A 720 34.91 6.01 -25.46
N PRO A 721 36.09 5.78 -26.05
CA PRO A 721 36.98 4.70 -25.64
C PRO A 721 37.65 4.92 -24.27
N THR A 722 37.38 6.06 -23.64
CA THR A 722 37.86 6.42 -22.31
C THR A 722 36.83 6.17 -21.21
N ASP A 723 35.58 5.93 -21.59
CA ASP A 723 34.50 5.74 -20.62
C ASP A 723 34.65 4.34 -19.99
N GLU A 724 34.31 4.22 -18.72
CA GLU A 724 34.34 2.96 -17.97
C GLU A 724 33.01 2.79 -17.23
N ALA A 725 32.44 1.59 -17.30
CA ALA A 725 31.22 1.26 -16.60
C ALA A 725 31.06 -0.26 -16.49
N LYS A 726 30.41 -0.72 -15.40
CA LYS A 726 29.92 -2.09 -15.31
C LYS A 726 28.60 -2.19 -16.05
N TYR A 727 28.35 -3.36 -16.64
CA TYR A 727 27.09 -3.62 -17.33
C TYR A 727 26.53 -5.01 -17.08
N ALA A 728 25.24 -5.14 -17.33
CA ALA A 728 24.55 -6.40 -17.50
C ALA A 728 23.83 -6.39 -18.86
N LEU A 729 24.01 -7.46 -19.61
CA LEU A 729 23.30 -7.75 -20.83
C LEU A 729 22.25 -8.82 -20.54
N LEU A 730 20.98 -8.41 -20.46
CA LEU A 730 19.85 -9.32 -20.34
C LEU A 730 19.31 -9.60 -21.73
N ILE A 731 19.19 -10.88 -22.10
CA ILE A 731 18.74 -11.32 -23.42
C ILE A 731 17.53 -12.19 -23.21
N LYS A 732 16.41 -11.78 -23.82
CA LYS A 732 15.15 -12.51 -23.80
C LYS A 732 14.80 -13.00 -25.19
N SER A 733 14.32 -14.23 -25.28
CA SER A 733 13.99 -14.89 -26.55
C SER A 733 12.92 -15.96 -26.36
N LYS A 734 12.38 -16.48 -27.46
CA LYS A 734 11.45 -17.62 -27.43
C LYS A 734 12.20 -18.93 -27.19
N HIS A 735 13.40 -19.06 -27.76
CA HIS A 735 14.24 -20.26 -27.64
C HIS A 735 15.58 -19.99 -26.98
N ASP A 736 16.23 -21.03 -26.46
CA ASP A 736 17.54 -20.92 -25.84
C ASP A 736 18.58 -20.50 -26.88
N LEU A 737 19.21 -19.34 -26.65
CA LEU A 737 20.28 -18.84 -27.51
C LEU A 737 21.64 -19.20 -26.91
N ASN A 738 22.46 -19.93 -27.66
CA ASN A 738 23.84 -20.18 -27.27
C ASN A 738 24.66 -18.93 -27.57
N ILE A 739 25.08 -18.22 -26.51
CA ILE A 739 25.84 -16.97 -26.63
C ILE A 739 27.30 -17.20 -26.21
N THR A 740 28.22 -16.78 -27.07
CA THR A 740 29.65 -16.71 -26.76
C THR A 740 30.05 -15.24 -26.65
N ALA A 741 30.52 -14.84 -25.47
CA ALA A 741 31.00 -13.49 -25.21
C ALA A 741 32.50 -13.37 -25.50
N TYR A 742 32.87 -12.31 -26.21
CA TYR A 742 34.24 -11.89 -26.49
C TYR A 742 34.43 -10.48 -25.96
N GLN A 743 35.62 -10.20 -25.41
CA GLN A 743 35.98 -8.86 -24.92
C GLN A 743 35.01 -8.32 -23.85
N ALA A 744 34.37 -9.19 -23.06
CA ALA A 744 33.34 -8.81 -22.08
C ALA A 744 33.88 -8.22 -20.76
N GLY A 745 35.21 -8.13 -20.62
CA GLY A 745 35.88 -7.85 -19.34
C GLY A 745 35.99 -9.12 -18.51
#